data_AF-A0A552ECR7-F1
#
_entry.id   AF-A0A552ECR7-F1
#
_cell.length_a   1.000
_cell.length_b   1.000
_cell.length_c   1.000
_cell.angle_alpha   90.00
_cell.angle_beta   90.00
_cell.angle_gamma   90.00
#
_symmetry.space_group_name_H-M   'P 1'
#
loop_
_entity.id
_entity.type
_entity.pdbx_description
1 polymer ?
#
loop_
_entity_poly.entity_id
_entity_poly.type
_entity_poly.pdbx_seq_one_letter_code
_entity_poly.pdbx_strand_id
1 'polypeptide(L)'
;MARKKKETSQEIQQLNIFDYPDNVESFQDENEDGDNYEEEEEELPESNRDEEEIQKEFLTTKLFKEAIIKQNPEDPVMIDFAEYVLPNFLKVAAGVTAKGGKWIENKIAEGNLKSDRALHDQSLSTHILNGLFAANLIEQQIEKLDTTIKRYIKEFDRRLGMAGFILHDFEKFKYDRFPQMPEKYKNLPEIRGLSIQEHREILDVMVRYLQLDVFIDPENPEVYREYIDDLLVIAYNTQVRWGTNWNFSIHDGLSPKLNPRGDKLFSLTGLACLADRISSIVKHPQDALSSSLDEILGRLSNRNLKLTYHAISENRGVLTNVINNALIDEYVSLNTPEKQYYQPLLYLPTGVVYLTSRNAPEISVDNIPERVVDKINSLCIEELRTRQTGFNRDGKGMKYAEYYHLFFNTLELMDVGLDATLKILKDGKKPVSGDRSGTLVKFQKLGILSDRYNFEFKEDIRIDQIAEFCDLISRKIWDEKVSQILEVCKRDKKLPKPSEFDFILEVAKHWDLLSYIPAIREIQRINDSLKERKLKGNTGGLPLEWYYLAAKYLEHNVGIGNEEIKPICQKLLIHLRDSIEPILNDYQVFDGWDDLRAWVKQVVMLPNQQTDTRSPDKFFEEFQRYKNAKKSGRGKTALCSISHSAYSVTEQMESAVLFTPQVYTNKQTLGGSNAKRNISSIAGIEFMLRQILMSETEAVGKNFEDAKYRYIYFYPTYYCTPETNAFLHRVYEEIKQTRFDKNTYNHFIRDFQAHLELDQYRSLDIFHLDNTSIKDRSLKLSYPEKQPLTFYFMALPPEVKGKDKKITDTESWIMPAWLGLAFPMILDVKTVVSESPIPPFNDGAEFQETVFLDGAPPALRALVQRDLFRLDYILESWEEEGKKYSAPLNTLTAAYSIHLDVNSKQGKTGYDPNWGKLTELAINLETSPLYVFHYLKQWKRGKDADIPSANRIALYLYDFYPCFDPYVQANRTNLTIDMTAESPLNHPKNLTELYRQFYRAKSSKGKPIKANAILKPIDEAADVILKADNAISDDLTSLVAAQLVKLMDRVRSQTAEGRYVIKERDPEREKILDFAKYFVKDVFEKSFKSDRARLAGRQLNLIRDTCEFFYRLEMDKERRQRQVQPLDTSNSSSEEEE
;
A
#
# COMPACT_ATOMS: atom_id res chain seq x y z
N MET A 1 36.54 42.60 15.44
CA MET A 1 37.14 42.71 16.80
C MET A 1 36.50 41.65 17.68
N ALA A 2 37.32 40.82 18.32
CA ALA A 2 36.88 39.69 19.13
C ALA A 2 36.26 40.12 20.47
N ARG A 3 35.25 39.38 20.96
CA ARG A 3 35.06 39.13 22.40
C ARG A 3 34.22 37.88 22.69
N LYS A 4 34.96 36.85 23.11
CA LYS A 4 34.73 35.82 24.14
C LYS A 4 33.30 35.42 24.55
N LYS A 5 33.10 34.09 24.44
CA LYS A 5 32.19 33.21 25.19
C LYS A 5 32.11 33.51 26.69
N LYS A 6 30.91 33.33 27.25
CA LYS A 6 30.67 32.91 28.64
C LYS A 6 29.53 31.88 28.64
N GLU A 7 29.78 30.79 29.35
CA GLU A 7 28.84 29.70 29.65
C GLU A 7 27.73 30.18 30.60
N THR A 8 26.52 29.64 30.40
CA THR A 8 25.53 29.49 31.48
C THR A 8 24.76 28.20 31.26
N SER A 9 24.91 27.31 32.23
CA SER A 9 24.09 26.15 32.53
C SER A 9 22.60 26.50 32.62
N GLN A 10 21.75 25.75 31.92
CA GLN A 10 20.31 25.72 32.19
C GLN A 10 19.91 24.30 32.56
N GLU A 11 19.39 24.18 33.78
CA GLU A 11 18.67 23.01 34.29
C GLU A 11 17.46 22.72 33.39
N ILE A 12 17.34 21.46 32.98
CA ILE A 12 16.21 20.96 32.21
C ILE A 12 15.04 20.80 33.18
N GLN A 13 14.10 21.74 33.17
CA GLN A 13 12.77 21.54 33.73
C GLN A 13 11.98 20.58 32.83
N GLN A 14 11.50 19.48 33.43
CA GLN A 14 10.53 18.57 32.83
C GLN A 14 9.25 19.35 32.47
N LEU A 15 8.87 19.31 31.19
CA LEU A 15 7.59 19.84 30.72
C LEU A 15 6.48 18.82 31.03
N ASN A 16 5.48 19.29 31.75
CA ASN A 16 4.24 18.58 32.07
C ASN A 16 3.37 18.42 30.81
N ILE A 17 2.74 17.26 30.65
CA ILE A 17 2.01 16.83 29.44
C ILE A 17 0.60 17.47 29.29
N PHE A 18 0.24 18.47 30.10
CA PHE A 18 -1.14 18.98 30.20
C PHE A 18 -1.35 20.50 30.07
N ASP A 19 -0.34 21.28 29.67
CA ASP A 19 -0.54 22.72 29.46
C ASP A 19 -0.67 23.06 27.97
N TYR A 20 -1.90 23.30 27.52
CA TYR A 20 -2.18 23.98 26.25
C TYR A 20 -1.89 25.48 26.40
N PRO A 21 -1.07 26.11 25.54
CA PRO A 21 -1.02 27.56 25.48
C PRO A 21 -2.15 28.08 24.58
N ASP A 22 -3.11 28.77 25.19
CA ASP A 22 -3.97 29.73 24.52
C ASP A 22 -3.10 30.85 23.92
N ASN A 23 -2.89 30.83 22.60
CA ASN A 23 -2.36 31.98 21.88
C ASN A 23 -3.26 32.29 20.68
N VAL A 24 -4.14 33.27 20.91
CA VAL A 24 -4.82 34.05 19.88
C VAL A 24 -3.82 35.10 19.40
N GLU A 25 -3.11 34.84 18.31
CA GLU A 25 -2.40 35.88 17.57
C GLU A 25 -3.14 36.21 16.27
N SER A 26 -3.38 37.51 16.11
CA SER A 26 -4.08 38.17 15.02
C SER A 26 -3.34 38.04 13.70
N PHE A 27 -4.05 37.62 12.65
CA PHE A 27 -3.61 37.63 11.26
C PHE A 27 -3.26 39.05 10.79
N GLN A 28 -2.05 39.24 10.27
CA GLN A 28 -1.70 40.33 9.36
C GLN A 28 -1.41 39.73 7.99
N ASP A 29 -2.20 40.12 6.99
CA ASP A 29 -1.99 39.81 5.57
C ASP A 29 -0.72 40.52 5.09
N GLU A 30 0.30 39.76 4.69
CA GLU A 30 1.37 40.28 3.83
C GLU A 30 0.97 40.05 2.37
N ASN A 31 0.77 41.16 1.66
CA ASN A 31 0.56 41.19 0.22
C ASN A 31 1.86 40.81 -0.50
N GLU A 32 1.86 39.71 -1.24
CA GLU A 32 2.88 39.45 -2.28
C GLU A 32 2.25 39.64 -3.66
N ASP A 33 2.90 40.50 -4.45
CA ASP A 33 2.51 40.93 -5.79
C ASP A 33 2.32 39.75 -6.74
N GLY A 34 1.10 39.62 -7.27
CA GLY A 34 0.74 38.65 -8.30
C GLY A 34 1.10 39.15 -9.69
N ASP A 35 2.12 38.54 -10.29
CA ASP A 35 2.34 38.61 -11.74
C ASP A 35 1.27 37.77 -12.45
N ASN A 36 0.44 38.47 -13.21
CA ASN A 36 -0.73 37.99 -13.92
C ASN A 36 -0.32 37.21 -15.19
N TYR A 37 -0.70 35.94 -15.30
CA TYR A 37 -0.75 35.22 -16.56
C TYR A 37 -2.16 34.68 -16.74
N GLU A 38 -2.89 35.26 -17.70
CA GLU A 38 -4.16 34.75 -18.19
C GLU A 38 -3.88 33.39 -18.87
N GLU A 39 -4.19 32.28 -18.19
CA GLU A 39 -4.37 30.99 -18.83
C GLU A 39 -5.76 30.98 -19.46
N GLU A 40 -5.82 31.19 -20.78
CA GLU A 40 -6.96 30.72 -21.58
C GLU A 40 -7.10 29.21 -21.35
N GLU A 41 -8.27 28.77 -20.90
CA GLU A 41 -8.65 27.37 -20.88
C GLU A 41 -8.64 26.86 -22.33
N GLU A 42 -7.51 26.30 -22.78
CA GLU A 42 -7.50 25.39 -23.92
C GLU A 42 -8.29 24.14 -23.48
N GLU A 43 -9.59 24.17 -23.75
CA GLU A 43 -10.39 22.96 -23.96
C GLU A 43 -9.67 22.13 -25.03
N LEU A 44 -8.84 21.18 -24.59
CA LEU A 44 -8.36 20.12 -25.45
C LEU A 44 -9.59 19.47 -26.07
N PRO A 45 -9.60 19.25 -27.40
CA PRO A 45 -10.79 18.83 -28.11
C PRO A 45 -11.37 17.60 -27.45
N GLU A 46 -12.67 17.66 -27.13
CA GLU A 46 -13.50 16.52 -26.80
C GLU A 46 -13.21 15.44 -27.84
N SER A 47 -12.36 14.47 -27.48
CA SER A 47 -12.43 13.19 -28.15
C SER A 47 -13.81 12.68 -27.76
N ASN A 48 -14.75 12.66 -28.71
CA ASN A 48 -16.02 11.94 -28.59
C ASN A 48 -15.72 10.56 -28.00
N ARG A 49 -15.83 10.43 -26.67
CA ARG A 49 -15.81 9.17 -25.93
C ARG A 49 -17.22 8.66 -25.71
N ASP A 50 -18.22 9.41 -26.18
CA ASP A 50 -19.63 9.15 -25.92
C ASP A 50 -20.27 8.15 -26.91
N GLU A 51 -19.50 7.50 -27.80
CA GLU A 51 -20.04 6.47 -28.71
C GLU A 51 -19.24 5.16 -28.82
N GLU A 52 -18.22 4.93 -27.96
CA GLU A 52 -17.52 3.62 -27.84
C GLU A 52 -17.59 3.04 -26.43
N GLU A 53 -18.75 3.14 -25.76
CA GLU A 53 -19.02 2.42 -24.50
C GLU A 53 -19.47 0.97 -24.76
N ILE A 54 -18.77 0.27 -25.65
CA ILE A 54 -18.80 -1.20 -25.66
C ILE A 54 -18.00 -1.63 -24.44
N GLN A 55 -18.69 -2.01 -23.36
CA GLN A 55 -18.17 -2.54 -22.08
C GLN A 55 -16.70 -3.00 -22.14
N LYS A 56 -15.77 -2.08 -21.92
CA LYS A 56 -14.34 -2.43 -21.87
C LYS A 56 -14.15 -3.26 -20.60
N GLU A 57 -13.82 -4.54 -20.78
CA GLU A 57 -13.55 -5.45 -19.68
C GLU A 57 -12.52 -4.86 -18.70
N PHE A 58 -12.78 -4.93 -17.39
CA PHE A 58 -11.85 -4.40 -16.39
C PHE A 58 -10.49 -5.10 -16.49
N LEU A 59 -9.41 -4.33 -16.41
CA LEU A 59 -8.06 -4.85 -16.54
C LEU A 59 -7.76 -5.99 -15.55
N THR A 60 -8.18 -5.86 -14.29
CA THR A 60 -8.02 -6.92 -13.29
C THR A 60 -8.82 -8.18 -13.64
N THR A 61 -9.97 -8.03 -14.29
CA THR A 61 -10.77 -9.19 -14.76
C THR A 61 -10.04 -9.89 -15.90
N LYS A 62 -9.51 -9.14 -16.86
CA LYS A 62 -8.69 -9.68 -17.95
C LYS A 62 -7.46 -10.43 -17.43
N LEU A 63 -6.69 -9.82 -16.52
CA LEU A 63 -5.50 -10.46 -15.93
C LEU A 63 -5.86 -11.74 -15.17
N PHE A 64 -7.02 -11.78 -14.51
CA PHE A 64 -7.47 -12.96 -13.79
C PHE A 64 -7.91 -14.07 -14.75
N LYS A 65 -8.58 -13.76 -15.85
CA LYS A 65 -8.86 -14.74 -16.92
C LYS A 65 -7.58 -15.37 -17.45
N GLU A 66 -6.61 -14.55 -17.82
CA GLU A 66 -5.31 -15.01 -18.31
C GLU A 66 -4.61 -15.93 -17.30
N ALA A 67 -4.69 -15.61 -16.00
CA ALA A 67 -4.13 -16.44 -14.94
C ALA A 67 -4.83 -17.81 -14.84
N ILE A 68 -6.17 -17.87 -14.90
CA ILE A 68 -6.92 -19.13 -14.85
C ILE A 68 -6.57 -20.01 -16.06
N ILE A 69 -6.59 -19.44 -17.27
CA ILE A 69 -6.29 -20.15 -18.52
C ILE A 69 -4.84 -20.67 -18.51
N LYS A 70 -3.87 -19.85 -18.05
CA LYS A 70 -2.46 -20.25 -17.96
C LYS A 70 -2.23 -21.40 -16.99
N GLN A 71 -2.97 -21.45 -15.88
CA GLN A 71 -2.86 -22.54 -14.89
C GLN A 71 -3.63 -23.80 -15.30
N ASN A 72 -4.62 -23.67 -16.19
CA ASN A 72 -5.47 -24.77 -16.66
C ASN A 72 -5.53 -24.85 -18.20
N PRO A 73 -4.39 -24.95 -18.92
CA PRO A 73 -4.34 -24.78 -20.38
C PRO A 73 -5.05 -25.88 -21.18
N GLU A 74 -5.25 -27.06 -20.59
CA GLU A 74 -5.88 -28.23 -21.24
C GLU A 74 -7.28 -28.53 -20.68
N ASP A 75 -7.86 -27.63 -19.87
CA ASP A 75 -9.15 -27.85 -19.20
C ASP A 75 -10.24 -26.93 -19.79
N PRO A 76 -11.07 -27.42 -20.73
CA PRO A 76 -12.08 -26.60 -21.39
C PRO A 76 -13.13 -26.06 -20.41
N VAL A 77 -13.40 -26.76 -19.29
CA VAL A 77 -14.35 -26.29 -18.28
C VAL A 77 -13.80 -25.04 -17.58
N MET A 78 -12.51 -25.01 -17.24
CA MET A 78 -11.92 -23.84 -16.58
C MET A 78 -11.75 -22.65 -17.54
N ILE A 79 -11.51 -22.92 -18.82
CA ILE A 79 -11.47 -21.89 -19.87
C ILE A 79 -12.85 -21.24 -20.01
N ASP A 80 -13.91 -22.03 -20.15
CA ASP A 80 -15.29 -21.52 -20.25
C ASP A 80 -15.73 -20.79 -18.98
N PHE A 81 -15.34 -21.28 -17.80
CA PHE A 81 -15.58 -20.59 -16.53
C PHE A 81 -14.93 -19.20 -16.53
N ALA A 82 -13.67 -19.11 -16.96
CA ALA A 82 -12.95 -17.84 -17.04
C ALA A 82 -13.64 -16.88 -18.01
N GLU A 83 -14.09 -17.36 -19.17
CA GLU A 83 -14.68 -16.49 -20.20
C GLU A 83 -16.11 -16.04 -19.87
N TYR A 84 -16.99 -16.95 -19.48
CA TYR A 84 -18.42 -16.67 -19.32
C TYR A 84 -18.78 -16.23 -17.90
N VAL A 85 -18.26 -16.92 -16.89
CA VAL A 85 -18.76 -16.80 -15.51
C VAL A 85 -18.00 -15.75 -14.72
N LEU A 86 -16.66 -15.78 -14.74
CA LEU A 86 -15.82 -14.91 -13.92
C LEU A 86 -16.16 -13.42 -14.04
N PRO A 87 -16.35 -12.82 -15.24
CA PRO A 87 -16.59 -11.38 -15.35
C PRO A 87 -17.89 -10.94 -14.68
N ASN A 88 -18.95 -11.73 -14.86
CA ASN A 88 -20.27 -11.44 -14.31
C ASN A 88 -20.31 -11.73 -12.80
N PHE A 89 -19.63 -12.78 -12.36
CA PHE A 89 -19.46 -13.10 -10.94
C PHE A 89 -18.76 -11.97 -10.18
N LEU A 90 -17.63 -11.46 -10.69
CA LEU A 90 -16.89 -10.40 -10.00
C LEU A 90 -17.68 -9.08 -9.91
N LYS A 91 -18.61 -8.79 -10.82
CA LYS A 91 -19.48 -7.59 -10.73
C LYS A 91 -20.39 -7.63 -9.50
N VAL A 92 -20.88 -8.81 -9.13
CA VAL A 92 -21.83 -8.96 -8.01
C VAL A 92 -21.16 -9.33 -6.70
N ALA A 93 -20.03 -10.05 -6.73
CA ALA A 93 -19.36 -10.58 -5.53
C ALA A 93 -18.27 -9.68 -4.93
N ALA A 94 -17.66 -8.78 -5.71
CA ALA A 94 -16.56 -7.92 -5.23
C ALA A 94 -17.02 -7.00 -4.09
N GLY A 95 -16.24 -6.92 -3.00
CA GLY A 95 -16.56 -6.12 -1.81
C GLY A 95 -17.79 -6.61 -1.01
N VAL A 96 -18.26 -7.84 -1.25
CA VAL A 96 -19.33 -8.48 -0.47
C VAL A 96 -18.70 -9.43 0.55
N THR A 97 -19.17 -9.40 1.80
CA THR A 97 -18.67 -10.25 2.87
C THR A 97 -19.36 -11.62 2.88
N ALA A 98 -18.59 -12.70 2.80
CA ALA A 98 -19.09 -14.05 3.14
C ALA A 98 -19.10 -14.25 4.66
N LYS A 99 -18.02 -13.82 5.32
CA LYS A 99 -17.82 -13.83 6.78
C LYS A 99 -17.35 -12.45 7.25
N GLY A 100 -17.56 -12.14 8.52
CA GLY A 100 -17.27 -10.82 9.09
C GLY A 100 -18.28 -9.74 8.67
N GLY A 101 -17.80 -8.51 8.54
CA GLY A 101 -18.62 -7.32 8.23
C GLY A 101 -19.70 -6.99 9.27
N LYS A 102 -20.63 -6.10 8.90
CA LYS A 102 -21.80 -5.67 9.68
C LYS A 102 -22.65 -6.82 10.19
N TRP A 103 -22.74 -7.91 9.42
CA TRP A 103 -23.54 -9.06 9.80
C TRP A 103 -23.10 -9.65 11.14
N ILE A 104 -21.79 -9.74 11.39
CA ILE A 104 -21.29 -10.30 12.65
C ILE A 104 -21.53 -9.35 13.82
N GLU A 105 -21.38 -8.05 13.61
CA GLU A 105 -21.62 -7.05 14.64
C GLU A 105 -23.09 -7.05 15.09
N ASN A 106 -24.02 -7.16 14.13
CA ASN A 106 -25.44 -7.36 14.44
C ASN A 106 -25.66 -8.64 15.26
N LYS A 107 -25.01 -9.75 14.90
CA LYS A 107 -25.11 -11.02 15.64
C LYS A 107 -24.50 -10.95 17.04
N ILE A 108 -23.43 -10.17 17.24
CA ILE A 108 -22.82 -9.92 18.55
C ILE A 108 -23.77 -9.06 19.39
N ALA A 109 -24.33 -7.98 18.83
CA ALA A 109 -25.30 -7.13 19.51
C ALA A 109 -26.57 -7.90 19.92
N GLU A 110 -27.00 -8.87 19.11
CA GLU A 110 -28.09 -9.79 19.43
C GLU A 110 -27.72 -10.89 20.45
N GLY A 111 -26.45 -11.05 20.82
CA GLY A 111 -25.96 -12.14 21.69
C GLY A 111 -25.97 -13.53 21.05
N ASN A 112 -26.06 -13.62 19.72
CA ASN A 112 -26.29 -14.86 18.96
C ASN A 112 -25.04 -15.41 18.26
N LEU A 113 -23.82 -15.03 18.70
CA LEU A 113 -22.59 -15.49 18.07
C LEU A 113 -22.36 -16.99 18.33
N LYS A 114 -22.43 -17.80 17.27
CA LYS A 114 -22.27 -19.27 17.35
C LYS A 114 -20.82 -19.75 17.19
N SER A 115 -19.91 -18.94 16.65
CA SER A 115 -18.51 -19.34 16.40
C SER A 115 -17.58 -18.16 16.15
N ASP A 116 -16.40 -18.19 16.77
CA ASP A 116 -15.30 -17.23 16.55
C ASP A 116 -14.77 -17.24 15.10
N ARG A 117 -15.01 -18.33 14.35
CA ARG A 117 -14.56 -18.46 12.95
C ARG A 117 -15.18 -17.43 12.02
N ALA A 118 -16.37 -16.93 12.36
CA ALA A 118 -17.13 -15.95 11.57
C ALA A 118 -16.78 -14.48 11.88
N LEU A 119 -15.91 -14.23 12.87
CA LEU A 119 -15.49 -12.88 13.27
C LEU A 119 -14.58 -12.18 12.24
N HIS A 120 -13.82 -12.98 11.51
CA HIS A 120 -12.82 -12.48 10.56
C HIS A 120 -13.47 -12.24 9.21
N ASP A 121 -13.17 -11.10 8.62
CA ASP A 121 -13.60 -10.75 7.28
C ASP A 121 -13.02 -11.73 6.26
N GLN A 122 -13.92 -12.21 5.40
CA GLN A 122 -13.61 -12.95 4.19
C GLN A 122 -14.61 -12.52 3.12
N SER A 123 -14.13 -12.10 1.96
CA SER A 123 -15.01 -11.73 0.86
C SER A 123 -15.68 -12.96 0.25
N LEU A 124 -16.83 -12.74 -0.38
CA LEU A 124 -17.59 -13.76 -1.09
C LEU A 124 -16.85 -14.27 -2.33
N SER A 125 -16.16 -13.39 -3.05
CA SER A 125 -15.32 -13.75 -4.19
C SER A 125 -14.18 -14.68 -3.76
N THR A 126 -13.43 -14.34 -2.71
CA THR A 126 -12.37 -15.21 -2.18
C THR A 126 -12.97 -16.54 -1.73
N HIS A 127 -14.02 -16.54 -0.91
CA HIS A 127 -14.61 -17.77 -0.36
C HIS A 127 -15.00 -18.77 -1.46
N ILE A 128 -15.65 -18.29 -2.52
CA ILE A 128 -16.08 -19.13 -3.65
C ILE A 128 -14.88 -19.51 -4.52
N LEU A 129 -14.08 -18.56 -5.00
CA LEU A 129 -13.02 -18.85 -5.97
C LEU A 129 -11.90 -19.72 -5.36
N ASN A 130 -11.46 -19.42 -4.14
CA ASN A 130 -10.44 -20.23 -3.48
C ASN A 130 -10.93 -21.64 -3.16
N GLY A 131 -12.21 -21.82 -2.83
CA GLY A 131 -12.81 -23.14 -2.66
C GLY A 131 -12.92 -23.90 -3.98
N LEU A 132 -13.42 -23.23 -5.02
CA LEU A 132 -13.64 -23.78 -6.35
C LEU A 132 -12.33 -24.28 -6.97
N PHE A 133 -11.31 -23.44 -7.02
CA PHE A 133 -10.03 -23.79 -7.63
C PHE A 133 -9.31 -24.91 -6.89
N ALA A 134 -9.33 -24.89 -5.55
CA ALA A 134 -8.74 -25.96 -4.76
C ALA A 134 -9.46 -27.30 -4.99
N ALA A 135 -10.79 -27.30 -4.99
CA ALA A 135 -11.58 -28.50 -5.27
C ALA A 135 -11.39 -28.99 -6.71
N ASN A 136 -11.29 -28.08 -7.68
CA ASN A 136 -11.01 -28.38 -9.08
C ASN A 136 -9.68 -29.11 -9.26
N LEU A 137 -8.61 -28.59 -8.67
CA LEU A 137 -7.28 -29.22 -8.72
C LEU A 137 -7.29 -30.60 -8.07
N ILE A 138 -8.03 -30.78 -6.99
CA ILE A 138 -8.21 -32.09 -6.35
C ILE A 138 -8.98 -33.02 -7.28
N GLU A 139 -10.08 -32.58 -7.88
CA GLU A 139 -10.90 -33.37 -8.82
C GLU A 139 -10.07 -33.88 -9.99
N GLN A 140 -9.31 -33.00 -10.67
CA GLN A 140 -8.40 -33.36 -11.77
C GLN A 140 -7.39 -34.45 -11.36
N GLN A 141 -6.95 -34.47 -10.09
CA GLN A 141 -6.08 -35.53 -9.60
C GLN A 141 -6.82 -36.84 -9.30
N ILE A 142 -8.06 -36.79 -8.80
CA ILE A 142 -8.83 -38.04 -8.58
C ILE A 142 -9.27 -38.66 -9.91
N GLU A 143 -9.46 -37.88 -10.97
CA GLU A 143 -9.77 -38.36 -12.33
C GLU A 143 -8.64 -39.23 -12.92
N LYS A 144 -7.40 -39.00 -12.49
CA LYS A 144 -6.25 -39.82 -12.87
C LYS A 144 -6.21 -41.17 -12.12
N LEU A 145 -6.92 -41.28 -11.00
CA LEU A 145 -6.98 -42.46 -10.14
C LEU A 145 -8.22 -43.33 -10.46
N ASP A 146 -8.18 -44.64 -10.18
CA ASP A 146 -9.37 -45.50 -10.30
C ASP A 146 -10.37 -45.23 -9.15
N THR A 147 -11.14 -44.16 -9.29
CA THR A 147 -12.08 -43.66 -8.28
C THR A 147 -13.53 -43.63 -8.78
N THR A 148 -14.48 -43.45 -7.85
CA THR A 148 -15.90 -43.25 -8.16
C THR A 148 -16.11 -42.04 -9.06
N ILE A 149 -15.39 -40.94 -8.81
CA ILE A 149 -15.48 -39.72 -9.61
C ILE A 149 -15.10 -39.99 -11.07
N LYS A 150 -13.97 -40.64 -11.34
CA LYS A 150 -13.55 -41.03 -12.70
C LYS A 150 -14.62 -41.83 -13.46
N ARG A 151 -15.34 -42.71 -12.77
CA ARG A 151 -16.34 -43.60 -13.37
C ARG A 151 -17.60 -42.83 -13.78
N TYR A 152 -18.06 -41.89 -12.96
CA TYR A 152 -19.40 -41.31 -13.08
C TYR A 152 -19.45 -39.84 -13.46
N ILE A 153 -18.45 -39.04 -13.09
CA ILE A 153 -18.43 -37.61 -13.40
C ILE A 153 -17.84 -37.43 -14.79
N LYS A 154 -18.59 -36.75 -15.65
CA LYS A 154 -18.17 -36.30 -16.98
C LYS A 154 -18.24 -34.79 -17.04
N GLU A 155 -17.78 -34.21 -18.14
CA GLU A 155 -17.68 -32.77 -18.33
C GLU A 155 -18.97 -32.01 -17.97
N PHE A 156 -20.13 -32.44 -18.49
CA PHE A 156 -21.43 -31.85 -18.16
C PHE A 156 -21.76 -31.93 -16.66
N ASP A 157 -21.51 -33.09 -16.03
CA ASP A 157 -21.77 -33.27 -14.59
C ASP A 157 -20.87 -32.33 -13.76
N ARG A 158 -19.60 -32.16 -14.18
CA ARG A 158 -18.63 -31.27 -13.54
C ARG A 158 -19.04 -29.80 -13.66
N ARG A 159 -19.47 -29.35 -14.86
CA ARG A 159 -20.03 -28.00 -15.08
C ARG A 159 -21.24 -27.74 -14.16
N LEU A 160 -22.16 -28.71 -14.06
CA LEU A 160 -23.31 -28.63 -13.16
C LEU A 160 -22.89 -28.55 -11.68
N GLY A 161 -21.90 -29.35 -11.27
CA GLY A 161 -21.31 -29.32 -9.94
C GLY A 161 -20.72 -27.96 -9.57
N MET A 162 -19.90 -27.39 -10.47
CA MET A 162 -19.29 -26.07 -10.29
C MET A 162 -20.35 -24.97 -10.22
N ALA A 163 -21.35 -25.00 -11.11
CA ALA A 163 -22.47 -24.04 -11.08
C ALA A 163 -23.25 -24.11 -9.77
N GLY A 164 -23.55 -25.32 -9.28
CA GLY A 164 -24.21 -25.52 -7.99
C GLY A 164 -23.38 -25.01 -6.81
N PHE A 165 -22.05 -25.17 -6.84
CA PHE A 165 -21.16 -24.63 -5.82
C PHE A 165 -21.09 -23.09 -5.86
N ILE A 166 -21.01 -22.46 -7.03
CA ILE A 166 -21.01 -20.98 -7.14
C ILE A 166 -22.28 -20.38 -6.50
N LEU A 167 -23.40 -21.10 -6.60
CA LEU A 167 -24.68 -20.71 -6.03
C LEU A 167 -24.85 -21.11 -4.55
N HIS A 168 -23.89 -21.77 -3.90
CA HIS A 168 -24.13 -22.39 -2.59
C HIS A 168 -24.52 -21.41 -1.50
N ASP A 169 -23.93 -20.21 -1.49
CA ASP A 169 -24.20 -19.12 -0.54
C ASP A 169 -25.01 -18.00 -1.21
N PHE A 170 -26.01 -18.37 -2.03
CA PHE A 170 -26.83 -17.42 -2.78
C PHE A 170 -27.51 -16.35 -1.91
N GLU A 171 -27.69 -16.58 -0.60
CA GLU A 171 -28.21 -15.59 0.35
C GLU A 171 -27.24 -14.46 0.68
N LYS A 172 -25.94 -14.62 0.40
CA LYS A 172 -24.89 -13.65 0.74
C LYS A 172 -24.72 -12.55 -0.30
N PHE A 173 -25.23 -12.76 -1.51
CA PHE A 173 -25.12 -11.78 -2.58
C PHE A 173 -25.99 -10.54 -2.30
N LYS A 174 -25.52 -9.38 -2.76
CA LYS A 174 -26.31 -8.15 -2.76
C LYS A 174 -27.26 -8.16 -3.95
N TYR A 175 -28.54 -8.45 -3.70
CA TYR A 175 -29.55 -8.63 -4.76
C TYR A 175 -29.84 -7.37 -5.57
N ASP A 176 -29.55 -6.20 -5.03
CA ASP A 176 -29.63 -4.93 -5.77
C ASP A 176 -28.66 -4.86 -6.95
N ARG A 177 -27.59 -5.68 -6.94
CA ARG A 177 -26.62 -5.78 -8.03
C ARG A 177 -27.08 -6.69 -9.18
N PHE A 178 -28.24 -7.34 -9.05
CA PHE A 178 -28.85 -8.15 -10.10
C PHE A 178 -30.00 -7.35 -10.73
N PRO A 179 -29.83 -6.79 -11.94
CA PRO A 179 -30.82 -5.89 -12.54
C PRO A 179 -32.20 -6.53 -12.72
N GLN A 180 -32.24 -7.83 -13.02
CA GLN A 180 -33.48 -8.59 -13.24
C GLN A 180 -34.06 -9.22 -11.96
N MET A 181 -33.44 -8.99 -10.79
CA MET A 181 -33.97 -9.53 -9.54
C MET A 181 -35.30 -8.86 -9.18
N PRO A 182 -36.37 -9.62 -8.89
CA PRO A 182 -37.62 -9.06 -8.44
C PRO A 182 -37.48 -8.18 -7.19
N GLU A 183 -38.15 -7.02 -7.17
CA GLU A 183 -38.13 -6.08 -6.03
C GLU A 183 -38.51 -6.74 -4.70
N LYS A 184 -39.41 -7.74 -4.72
CA LYS A 184 -39.80 -8.50 -3.51
C LYS A 184 -38.63 -9.20 -2.82
N TYR A 185 -37.53 -9.46 -3.53
CA TYR A 185 -36.33 -10.11 -2.97
C TYR A 185 -35.23 -9.12 -2.63
N LYS A 186 -35.29 -7.89 -3.16
CA LYS A 186 -34.33 -6.84 -2.83
C LYS A 186 -34.55 -6.41 -1.39
N ASN A 187 -33.47 -6.39 -0.60
CA ASN A 187 -33.47 -5.97 0.81
C ASN A 187 -34.21 -6.88 1.81
N LEU A 188 -34.42 -8.16 1.50
CA LEU A 188 -34.94 -9.12 2.49
C LEU A 188 -33.87 -9.51 3.53
N PRO A 189 -34.22 -9.56 4.83
CA PRO A 189 -33.27 -9.92 5.89
C PRO A 189 -32.97 -11.43 5.94
N GLU A 190 -33.88 -12.29 5.46
CA GLU A 190 -33.74 -13.75 5.53
C GLU A 190 -34.19 -14.43 4.23
N ILE A 191 -33.22 -14.72 3.35
CA ILE A 191 -33.47 -15.39 2.07
C ILE A 191 -33.72 -16.91 2.24
N ARG A 192 -33.00 -17.57 3.15
CA ARG A 192 -33.10 -19.03 3.34
C ARG A 192 -34.46 -19.48 3.90
N GLY A 193 -35.23 -18.56 4.50
CA GLY A 193 -36.59 -18.82 5.00
C GLY A 193 -37.69 -18.82 3.92
N LEU A 194 -37.36 -18.44 2.68
CA LEU A 194 -38.31 -18.44 1.57
C LEU A 194 -38.68 -19.85 1.11
N SER A 195 -39.77 -19.97 0.34
CA SER A 195 -40.20 -21.24 -0.23
C SER A 195 -39.24 -21.72 -1.34
N ILE A 196 -39.23 -23.02 -1.60
CA ILE A 196 -38.40 -23.62 -2.67
C ILE A 196 -38.74 -23.01 -4.04
N GLN A 197 -40.02 -22.67 -4.28
CA GLN A 197 -40.42 -22.03 -5.53
C GLN A 197 -39.80 -20.64 -5.69
N GLU A 198 -39.69 -19.88 -4.61
CA GLU A 198 -39.03 -18.58 -4.62
C GLU A 198 -37.50 -18.73 -4.77
N HIS A 199 -36.91 -19.77 -4.18
CA HIS A 199 -35.50 -20.09 -4.43
C HIS A 199 -35.23 -20.43 -5.89
N ARG A 200 -36.15 -21.13 -6.59
CA ARG A 200 -36.05 -21.33 -8.05
C ARG A 200 -36.09 -20.03 -8.83
N GLU A 201 -36.99 -19.10 -8.47
CA GLU A 201 -37.06 -17.78 -9.12
C GLU A 201 -35.75 -17.00 -8.94
N ILE A 202 -35.17 -17.02 -7.74
CA ILE A 202 -33.88 -16.38 -7.44
C ILE A 202 -32.76 -17.02 -8.26
N LEU A 203 -32.65 -18.34 -8.23
CA LEU A 203 -31.58 -19.06 -8.93
C LEU A 203 -31.69 -18.90 -10.45
N ASP A 204 -32.90 -18.85 -11.01
CA ASP A 204 -33.09 -18.59 -12.44
C ASP A 204 -32.50 -17.25 -12.87
N VAL A 205 -32.72 -16.19 -12.07
CA VAL A 205 -32.12 -14.87 -12.33
C VAL A 205 -30.59 -14.92 -12.18
N MET A 206 -30.10 -15.56 -11.12
CA MET A 206 -28.66 -15.65 -10.87
C MET A 206 -27.94 -16.46 -11.94
N VAL A 207 -28.50 -17.60 -12.36
CA VAL A 207 -27.92 -18.47 -13.41
C VAL A 207 -27.76 -17.71 -14.72
N ARG A 208 -28.82 -17.02 -15.16
CA ARG A 208 -28.79 -16.23 -16.41
C ARG A 208 -27.83 -15.03 -16.32
N TYR A 209 -27.83 -14.31 -15.20
CA TYR A 209 -26.95 -13.15 -15.02
C TYR A 209 -25.47 -13.54 -14.97
N LEU A 210 -25.15 -14.63 -14.25
CA LEU A 210 -23.80 -15.14 -14.11
C LEU A 210 -23.31 -15.92 -15.34
N GLN A 211 -24.15 -16.09 -16.36
CA GLN A 211 -23.90 -16.94 -17.53
C GLN A 211 -23.61 -18.41 -17.17
N LEU A 212 -24.20 -18.90 -16.08
CA LEU A 212 -24.11 -20.30 -15.69
C LEU A 212 -24.91 -21.20 -16.64
N ASP A 213 -25.95 -20.65 -17.28
CA ASP A 213 -26.73 -21.31 -18.33
C ASP A 213 -25.85 -21.69 -19.53
N VAL A 214 -25.11 -20.72 -20.07
CA VAL A 214 -24.15 -20.92 -21.17
C VAL A 214 -22.97 -21.79 -20.72
N PHE A 215 -22.49 -21.63 -19.48
CA PHE A 215 -21.41 -22.44 -18.94
C PHE A 215 -21.77 -23.93 -18.80
N ILE A 216 -23.01 -24.24 -18.38
CA ILE A 216 -23.49 -25.62 -18.22
C ILE A 216 -23.61 -26.31 -19.57
N ASP A 217 -24.23 -25.64 -20.55
CA ASP A 217 -24.41 -26.14 -21.91
C ASP A 217 -24.31 -24.99 -22.93
N PRO A 218 -23.13 -24.79 -23.56
CA PRO A 218 -22.93 -23.72 -24.53
C PRO A 218 -23.82 -23.85 -25.78
N GLU A 219 -24.22 -25.06 -26.15
CA GLU A 219 -25.05 -25.31 -27.34
C GLU A 219 -26.53 -25.07 -27.06
N ASN A 220 -26.97 -25.34 -25.83
CA ASN A 220 -28.35 -25.18 -25.42
C ASN A 220 -28.47 -24.58 -24.00
N PRO A 221 -28.36 -23.24 -23.87
CA PRO A 221 -28.43 -22.55 -22.59
C PRO A 221 -29.74 -22.74 -21.83
N GLU A 222 -30.81 -23.29 -22.43
CA GLU A 222 -32.07 -23.53 -21.74
C GLU A 222 -32.08 -24.84 -20.93
N VAL A 223 -31.07 -25.71 -21.11
CA VAL A 223 -30.99 -27.03 -20.47
C VAL A 223 -30.91 -26.94 -18.94
N TYR A 224 -30.29 -25.90 -18.37
CA TYR A 224 -30.17 -25.78 -16.91
C TYR A 224 -31.52 -25.80 -16.19
N ARG A 225 -32.61 -25.37 -16.85
CA ARG A 225 -33.96 -25.36 -16.25
C ARG A 225 -34.42 -26.77 -15.89
N GLU A 226 -33.98 -27.78 -16.62
CA GLU A 226 -34.25 -29.19 -16.31
C GLU A 226 -33.47 -29.69 -15.08
N TYR A 227 -32.38 -29.00 -14.72
CA TYR A 227 -31.47 -29.33 -13.62
C TYR A 227 -31.50 -28.30 -12.48
N ILE A 228 -32.48 -27.38 -12.48
CA ILE A 228 -32.55 -26.32 -11.46
C ILE A 228 -32.67 -26.88 -10.04
N ASP A 229 -33.39 -28.00 -9.89
CA ASP A 229 -33.51 -28.70 -8.62
C ASP A 229 -32.21 -29.41 -8.25
N ASP A 230 -31.43 -29.93 -9.21
CA ASP A 230 -30.09 -30.46 -8.94
C ASP A 230 -29.13 -29.37 -8.45
N LEU A 231 -29.16 -28.18 -9.07
CA LEU A 231 -28.40 -27.01 -8.63
C LEU A 231 -28.75 -26.61 -7.18
N LEU A 232 -30.05 -26.56 -6.86
CA LEU A 232 -30.52 -26.31 -5.49
C LEU A 232 -30.02 -27.38 -4.52
N VAL A 233 -30.10 -28.66 -4.88
CA VAL A 233 -29.59 -29.75 -4.03
C VAL A 233 -28.09 -29.61 -3.79
N ILE A 234 -27.29 -29.28 -4.81
CA ILE A 234 -25.86 -29.04 -4.65
C ILE A 234 -25.63 -27.84 -3.71
N ALA A 235 -26.33 -26.73 -3.94
CA ALA A 235 -26.21 -25.50 -3.16
C ALA A 235 -26.59 -25.67 -1.67
N TYR A 236 -27.67 -26.41 -1.35
CA TYR A 236 -28.09 -26.63 0.04
C TYR A 236 -27.15 -27.57 0.81
N ASN A 237 -26.53 -28.53 0.11
CA ASN A 237 -25.82 -29.64 0.74
C ASN A 237 -24.30 -29.50 0.68
N THR A 238 -23.78 -28.28 0.49
CA THR A 238 -22.38 -27.94 0.74
C THR A 238 -22.01 -28.02 2.23
N GLN A 239 -22.99 -27.81 3.11
CA GLN A 239 -22.90 -28.10 4.54
C GLN A 239 -23.57 -29.43 4.91
N VAL A 240 -23.23 -29.98 6.08
CA VAL A 240 -23.74 -31.29 6.53
C VAL A 240 -24.58 -31.23 7.82
N ARG A 241 -24.78 -30.04 8.40
CA ARG A 241 -25.42 -29.87 9.72
C ARG A 241 -26.70 -29.05 9.70
N TRP A 242 -26.70 -27.91 9.01
CA TRP A 242 -27.81 -26.96 9.00
C TRP A 242 -28.29 -26.78 7.56
N GLY A 243 -29.57 -26.49 7.34
CA GLY A 243 -30.09 -26.14 6.01
C GLY A 243 -29.93 -27.20 4.91
N THR A 244 -29.56 -28.45 5.24
CA THR A 244 -29.40 -29.54 4.27
C THR A 244 -30.75 -30.03 3.79
N ASN A 245 -30.87 -30.31 2.49
CA ASN A 245 -32.12 -30.81 1.90
C ASN A 245 -31.85 -32.08 1.07
N TRP A 246 -32.01 -33.24 1.72
CA TRP A 246 -31.93 -34.58 1.13
C TRP A 246 -33.30 -35.27 1.04
N ASN A 247 -34.38 -34.55 1.37
CA ASN A 247 -35.73 -35.11 1.37
C ASN A 247 -36.44 -34.74 0.08
N PHE A 248 -36.56 -35.71 -0.83
CA PHE A 248 -37.17 -35.55 -2.16
C PHE A 248 -38.60 -36.11 -2.20
N SER A 249 -39.32 -36.08 -1.07
CA SER A 249 -40.72 -36.49 -1.06
C SER A 249 -41.57 -35.51 -1.87
N ILE A 250 -42.71 -35.97 -2.40
CA ILE A 250 -43.67 -35.14 -3.15
C ILE A 250 -44.15 -33.92 -2.32
N HIS A 251 -44.02 -33.98 -0.99
CA HIS A 251 -44.41 -32.91 -0.07
C HIS A 251 -43.30 -31.88 0.20
N ASP A 252 -42.03 -32.19 -0.14
CA ASP A 252 -40.84 -31.37 0.16
C ASP A 252 -40.27 -30.62 -1.06
N GLY A 253 -40.98 -30.65 -2.19
CA GLY A 253 -40.85 -29.68 -3.28
C GLY A 253 -39.70 -29.86 -4.27
N LEU A 254 -38.55 -30.42 -3.91
CA LEU A 254 -37.42 -30.67 -4.83
C LEU A 254 -37.55 -32.00 -5.58
N SER A 255 -37.32 -31.98 -6.90
CA SER A 255 -37.34 -33.14 -7.80
C SER A 255 -36.09 -33.15 -8.70
N PRO A 256 -34.89 -33.45 -8.15
CA PRO A 256 -33.65 -33.49 -8.93
C PRO A 256 -33.71 -34.51 -10.08
N LYS A 257 -33.16 -34.15 -11.23
CA LYS A 257 -33.11 -35.01 -12.43
C LYS A 257 -32.01 -36.05 -12.32
N LEU A 258 -30.88 -35.72 -11.69
CA LEU A 258 -29.86 -36.70 -11.35
C LEU A 258 -30.41 -37.62 -10.27
N ASN A 259 -30.22 -38.95 -10.45
CA ASN A 259 -30.77 -39.94 -9.53
C ASN A 259 -30.38 -39.60 -8.07
N PRO A 260 -31.34 -39.28 -7.19
CA PRO A 260 -31.04 -38.87 -5.82
C PRO A 260 -30.44 -39.97 -4.94
N ARG A 261 -30.46 -41.24 -5.40
CA ARG A 261 -29.75 -42.37 -4.79
C ARG A 261 -28.53 -42.82 -5.58
N GLY A 262 -28.14 -42.09 -6.63
CA GLY A 262 -27.02 -42.43 -7.50
C GLY A 262 -25.69 -41.78 -7.07
N ASP A 263 -24.58 -42.42 -7.43
CA ASP A 263 -23.22 -41.97 -7.07
C ASP A 263 -22.87 -40.56 -7.61
N LYS A 264 -23.53 -40.10 -8.67
CA LYS A 264 -23.29 -38.77 -9.29
C LYS A 264 -23.61 -37.61 -8.35
N LEU A 265 -24.87 -37.45 -7.93
CA LEU A 265 -25.31 -36.31 -7.12
C LEU A 265 -24.59 -36.24 -5.77
N PHE A 266 -24.32 -37.40 -5.15
CA PHE A 266 -23.49 -37.51 -3.95
C PHE A 266 -22.02 -37.10 -4.17
N SER A 267 -21.46 -37.39 -5.34
CA SER A 267 -20.09 -36.98 -5.67
C SER A 267 -20.01 -35.48 -5.91
N LEU A 268 -20.97 -34.89 -6.65
CA LEU A 268 -21.04 -33.45 -6.92
C LEU A 268 -21.24 -32.64 -5.62
N THR A 269 -22.21 -33.02 -4.78
CA THR A 269 -22.39 -32.41 -3.45
C THR A 269 -21.17 -32.61 -2.56
N GLY A 270 -20.50 -33.76 -2.68
CA GLY A 270 -19.25 -34.04 -1.97
C GLY A 270 -18.09 -33.13 -2.37
N LEU A 271 -17.92 -32.86 -3.68
CA LEU A 271 -16.93 -31.90 -4.18
C LEU A 271 -17.26 -30.47 -3.74
N ALA A 272 -18.53 -30.06 -3.85
CA ALA A 272 -18.97 -28.73 -3.40
C ALA A 272 -18.80 -28.54 -1.87
N CYS A 273 -19.06 -29.60 -1.09
CA CYS A 273 -18.80 -29.61 0.35
C CYS A 273 -17.30 -29.58 0.68
N LEU A 274 -16.45 -30.23 -0.13
CA LEU A 274 -15.00 -30.13 0.01
C LEU A 274 -14.53 -28.69 -0.25
N ALA A 275 -15.03 -28.05 -1.32
CA ALA A 275 -14.72 -26.67 -1.68
C ALA A 275 -15.06 -25.69 -0.54
N ASP A 276 -16.29 -25.74 -0.02
CA ASP A 276 -16.73 -24.91 1.11
C ASP A 276 -15.92 -25.17 2.40
N ARG A 277 -15.58 -26.43 2.68
CA ARG A 277 -14.77 -26.77 3.85
C ARG A 277 -13.35 -26.25 3.74
N ILE A 278 -12.71 -26.33 2.57
CA ILE A 278 -11.36 -25.81 2.38
C ILE A 278 -11.36 -24.29 2.62
N SER A 279 -12.29 -23.54 2.01
CA SER A 279 -12.38 -22.08 2.15
C SER A 279 -12.80 -21.59 3.53
N SER A 280 -13.47 -22.42 4.33
CA SER A 280 -13.92 -22.07 5.67
C SER A 280 -13.01 -22.53 6.81
N ILE A 281 -12.27 -23.63 6.63
CA ILE A 281 -11.47 -24.25 7.68
C ILE A 281 -10.01 -23.78 7.60
N VAL A 282 -9.43 -23.70 6.41
CA VAL A 282 -7.98 -23.45 6.27
C VAL A 282 -7.69 -21.96 6.46
N LYS A 283 -7.14 -21.61 7.62
CA LYS A 283 -6.64 -20.26 7.95
C LYS A 283 -5.14 -20.25 8.20
N HIS A 284 -4.62 -21.36 8.67
CA HIS A 284 -3.19 -21.62 8.84
C HIS A 284 -2.83 -22.95 8.15
N PRO A 285 -1.56 -23.19 7.79
CA PRO A 285 -1.18 -24.41 7.08
C PRO A 285 -1.56 -25.70 7.84
N GLN A 286 -1.52 -25.67 9.18
CA GLN A 286 -1.84 -26.81 10.04
C GLN A 286 -3.31 -27.25 9.95
N ASP A 287 -4.22 -26.33 9.60
CA ASP A 287 -5.65 -26.61 9.50
C ASP A 287 -5.98 -27.63 8.41
N ALA A 288 -5.05 -27.85 7.47
CA ALA A 288 -5.13 -28.89 6.45
C ALA A 288 -5.29 -30.31 7.03
N LEU A 289 -4.88 -30.53 8.28
CA LEU A 289 -5.03 -31.81 8.98
C LEU A 289 -6.38 -32.01 9.69
N SER A 290 -7.35 -31.11 9.48
CA SER A 290 -8.70 -31.25 10.02
C SER A 290 -9.33 -32.60 9.64
N SER A 291 -9.88 -33.32 10.63
CA SER A 291 -10.54 -34.62 10.41
C SER A 291 -11.67 -34.53 9.39
N SER A 292 -12.39 -33.41 9.39
CA SER A 292 -13.49 -33.16 8.45
C SER A 292 -13.03 -33.04 6.99
N LEU A 293 -11.80 -32.57 6.74
CA LEU A 293 -11.19 -32.51 5.42
C LEU A 293 -10.65 -33.89 5.01
N ASP A 294 -9.98 -34.61 5.93
CA ASP A 294 -9.47 -35.96 5.67
C ASP A 294 -10.61 -36.96 5.36
N GLU A 295 -11.73 -36.87 6.08
CA GLU A 295 -12.90 -37.72 5.85
C GLU A 295 -13.51 -37.52 4.47
N ILE A 296 -13.75 -36.28 4.06
CA ILE A 296 -14.41 -35.99 2.78
C ILE A 296 -13.47 -36.26 1.60
N LEU A 297 -12.21 -35.84 1.68
CA LEU A 297 -11.20 -36.17 0.67
C LEU A 297 -10.96 -37.67 0.60
N GLY A 298 -10.93 -38.34 1.75
CA GLY A 298 -10.82 -39.79 1.84
C GLY A 298 -11.98 -40.50 1.16
N ARG A 299 -13.21 -40.02 1.31
CA ARG A 299 -14.38 -40.56 0.62
C ARG A 299 -14.32 -40.35 -0.89
N LEU A 300 -14.00 -39.14 -1.35
CA LEU A 300 -13.97 -38.79 -2.78
C LEU A 300 -12.82 -39.48 -3.53
N SER A 301 -11.67 -39.65 -2.88
CA SER A 301 -10.45 -40.25 -3.48
C SER A 301 -10.31 -41.75 -3.24
N ASN A 302 -11.31 -42.44 -2.65
CA ASN A 302 -11.19 -43.82 -2.18
C ASN A 302 -9.96 -44.04 -1.28
N ARG A 303 -9.69 -43.08 -0.39
CA ARG A 303 -8.57 -43.03 0.56
C ARG A 303 -7.18 -43.08 -0.11
N ASN A 304 -7.06 -42.72 -1.40
CA ASN A 304 -5.75 -42.63 -2.06
C ASN A 304 -4.99 -41.33 -1.73
N LEU A 305 -5.74 -40.25 -1.45
CA LEU A 305 -5.19 -38.92 -1.21
C LEU A 305 -5.43 -38.45 0.23
N LYS A 306 -4.57 -37.52 0.67
CA LYS A 306 -4.69 -36.75 1.93
C LYS A 306 -4.08 -35.36 1.72
N LEU A 307 -4.32 -34.44 2.65
CA LEU A 307 -3.62 -33.15 2.70
C LEU A 307 -2.42 -33.23 3.66
N THR A 308 -1.41 -32.42 3.40
CA THR A 308 -0.27 -32.19 4.29
C THR A 308 0.20 -30.74 4.15
N TYR A 309 1.19 -30.31 4.93
CA TYR A 309 1.64 -28.92 4.91
C TYR A 309 3.11 -28.79 5.34
N HIS A 310 3.71 -27.65 5.05
CA HIS A 310 4.76 -27.07 5.90
C HIS A 310 4.31 -25.71 6.41
N ALA A 311 4.90 -25.28 7.52
CA ALA A 311 4.67 -23.95 8.07
C ALA A 311 5.97 -23.32 8.58
N ILE A 312 5.96 -22.00 8.70
CA ILE A 312 7.04 -21.18 9.22
C ILE A 312 6.46 -20.37 10.38
N SER A 313 7.13 -20.34 11.52
CA SER A 313 6.59 -19.74 12.74
C SER A 313 6.56 -18.19 12.74
N GLU A 314 7.16 -17.56 11.74
CA GLU A 314 7.24 -16.10 11.62
C GLU A 314 7.29 -15.63 10.15
N ASN A 315 6.78 -14.43 9.87
CA ASN A 315 6.86 -13.78 8.57
C ASN A 315 7.84 -12.60 8.61
N ARG A 316 8.92 -12.67 7.81
CA ARG A 316 9.95 -11.63 7.70
C ARG A 316 9.89 -10.85 6.39
N GLY A 317 9.11 -11.29 5.40
CA GLY A 317 9.11 -10.73 4.05
C GLY A 317 9.88 -11.60 3.06
N VAL A 318 11.04 -11.14 2.58
CA VAL A 318 11.78 -11.80 1.50
C VAL A 318 12.30 -13.16 1.93
N LEU A 319 12.90 -13.25 3.12
CA LEU A 319 13.46 -14.48 3.64
C LEU A 319 12.39 -15.57 3.82
N THR A 320 11.17 -15.19 4.22
CA THR A 320 10.05 -16.12 4.33
C THR A 320 9.65 -16.69 2.97
N ASN A 321 9.57 -15.86 1.92
CA ASN A 321 9.33 -16.35 0.55
C ASN A 321 10.44 -17.30 0.07
N VAL A 322 11.70 -17.03 0.40
CA VAL A 322 12.82 -17.90 0.04
C VAL A 322 12.72 -19.27 0.72
N ILE A 323 12.41 -19.30 2.02
CA ILE A 323 12.23 -20.57 2.77
C ILE A 323 11.03 -21.35 2.22
N ASN A 324 9.90 -20.68 1.98
CA ASN A 324 8.72 -21.34 1.42
C ASN A 324 9.05 -21.99 0.07
N ASN A 325 9.76 -21.30 -0.81
CA ASN A 325 10.18 -21.87 -2.09
C ASN A 325 11.19 -23.01 -1.96
N ALA A 326 12.17 -22.91 -1.05
CA ALA A 326 13.10 -24.01 -0.78
C ALA A 326 12.37 -25.27 -0.26
N LEU A 327 11.33 -25.09 0.58
CA LEU A 327 10.48 -26.18 1.04
C LEU A 327 9.63 -26.75 -0.10
N ILE A 328 8.98 -25.92 -0.91
CA ILE A 328 8.26 -26.38 -2.12
C ILE A 328 9.17 -27.24 -3.00
N ASP A 329 10.41 -26.80 -3.26
CA ASP A 329 11.37 -27.55 -4.05
C ASP A 329 11.71 -28.91 -3.42
N GLU A 330 11.89 -28.98 -2.09
CA GLU A 330 12.13 -30.24 -1.38
C GLU A 330 10.95 -31.21 -1.54
N TYR A 331 9.72 -30.75 -1.33
CA TYR A 331 8.51 -31.57 -1.51
C TYR A 331 8.36 -32.06 -2.96
N VAL A 332 8.54 -31.17 -3.93
CA VAL A 332 8.40 -31.50 -5.35
C VAL A 332 9.53 -32.39 -5.86
N SER A 333 10.74 -32.31 -5.26
CA SER A 333 11.88 -33.15 -5.65
C SER A 333 11.68 -34.64 -5.41
N LEU A 334 10.71 -35.01 -4.55
CA LEU A 334 10.33 -36.41 -4.32
C LEU A 334 9.40 -36.95 -5.40
N ASN A 335 8.85 -36.10 -6.27
CA ASN A 335 8.07 -36.54 -7.41
C ASN A 335 8.96 -37.21 -8.46
N THR A 336 8.42 -38.23 -9.12
CA THR A 336 9.06 -38.96 -10.23
C THR A 336 8.20 -38.83 -11.48
N PRO A 337 8.74 -39.04 -12.70
CA PRO A 337 7.94 -39.04 -13.92
C PRO A 337 6.76 -40.02 -13.86
N GLU A 338 6.91 -41.13 -13.14
CA GLU A 338 5.89 -42.18 -13.01
C GLU A 338 4.92 -41.95 -11.85
N LYS A 339 5.31 -41.15 -10.83
CA LYS A 339 4.52 -40.97 -9.61
C LYS A 339 4.66 -39.57 -9.03
N GLN A 340 3.54 -38.84 -9.04
CA GLN A 340 3.38 -37.55 -8.40
C GLN A 340 2.91 -37.76 -6.95
N TYR A 341 3.80 -37.50 -5.99
CA TYR A 341 3.57 -37.65 -4.57
C TYR A 341 3.03 -36.39 -3.91
N TYR A 342 3.54 -35.23 -4.31
CA TYR A 342 3.23 -33.94 -3.71
C TYR A 342 2.87 -32.94 -4.79
N GLN A 343 1.74 -32.26 -4.60
CA GLN A 343 1.33 -31.13 -5.42
C GLN A 343 1.00 -29.94 -4.50
N PRO A 344 1.70 -28.80 -4.61
CA PRO A 344 1.31 -27.57 -3.93
C PRO A 344 -0.13 -27.20 -4.30
N LEU A 345 -0.94 -26.87 -3.29
CA LEU A 345 -2.37 -26.60 -3.46
C LEU A 345 -2.75 -25.20 -2.96
N LEU A 346 -2.33 -24.84 -1.75
CA LEU A 346 -2.68 -23.56 -1.13
C LEU A 346 -1.42 -22.84 -0.64
N TYR A 347 -1.24 -21.59 -1.02
CA TYR A 347 -0.11 -20.74 -0.68
C TYR A 347 -0.51 -19.74 0.40
N LEU A 348 0.08 -19.86 1.59
CA LEU A 348 -0.14 -18.97 2.73
C LEU A 348 1.13 -18.15 2.99
N PRO A 349 1.03 -16.94 3.55
CA PRO A 349 2.21 -16.16 3.96
C PRO A 349 3.22 -16.96 4.79
N THR A 350 2.71 -17.85 5.65
CA THR A 350 3.50 -18.64 6.59
C THR A 350 3.71 -20.09 6.16
N GLY A 351 3.30 -20.52 4.96
CA GLY A 351 3.49 -21.91 4.58
C GLY A 351 2.71 -22.36 3.34
N VAL A 352 2.76 -23.65 3.03
CA VAL A 352 2.05 -24.23 1.89
C VAL A 352 1.33 -25.50 2.31
N VAL A 353 0.11 -25.67 1.81
CA VAL A 353 -0.66 -26.91 1.90
C VAL A 353 -0.49 -27.68 0.59
N TYR A 354 -0.25 -28.98 0.71
CA TYR A 354 -0.04 -29.89 -0.41
C TYR A 354 -1.13 -30.96 -0.46
N LEU A 355 -1.57 -31.28 -1.67
CA LEU A 355 -2.25 -32.53 -1.95
C LEU A 355 -1.19 -33.64 -2.06
N THR A 356 -1.38 -34.74 -1.33
CA THR A 356 -0.40 -35.82 -1.29
C THR A 356 -1.01 -37.21 -1.36
N SER A 357 -0.28 -38.14 -1.99
CA SER A 357 -0.59 -39.56 -1.91
C SER A 357 -0.44 -40.05 -0.47
N ARG A 358 -1.34 -40.93 0.01
CA ARG A 358 -1.19 -41.52 1.34
C ARG A 358 0.12 -42.29 1.53
N ASN A 359 0.69 -42.79 0.43
CA ASN A 359 1.93 -43.57 0.40
C ASN A 359 3.16 -42.71 0.05
N ALA A 360 3.09 -41.39 0.23
CA ALA A 360 4.21 -40.49 -0.05
C ALA A 360 5.35 -40.63 0.98
N PRO A 361 6.62 -40.55 0.55
CA PRO A 361 7.77 -40.56 1.44
C PRO A 361 7.83 -39.28 2.29
N GLU A 362 8.21 -39.40 3.57
CA GLU A 362 8.31 -38.23 4.46
C GLU A 362 9.46 -37.29 4.10
N ILE A 363 9.29 -36.00 4.43
CA ILE A 363 10.29 -34.96 4.22
C ILE A 363 11.32 -34.97 5.34
N SER A 364 12.61 -34.96 4.98
CA SER A 364 13.70 -34.83 5.96
C SER A 364 14.01 -33.36 6.22
N VAL A 365 14.26 -33.04 7.50
CA VAL A 365 14.58 -31.67 7.94
C VAL A 365 16.06 -31.35 7.76
N ASP A 366 16.90 -32.38 7.65
CA ASP A 366 18.35 -32.23 7.77
C ASP A 366 18.97 -31.38 6.65
N ASN A 367 18.41 -31.48 5.43
CA ASN A 367 18.93 -30.79 4.25
C ASN A 367 18.25 -29.45 3.95
N ILE A 368 17.16 -29.11 4.66
CA ILE A 368 16.41 -27.86 4.43
C ILE A 368 17.30 -26.62 4.61
N PRO A 369 18.15 -26.52 5.66
CA PRO A 369 19.03 -25.37 5.83
C PRO A 369 19.96 -25.09 4.65
N GLU A 370 20.62 -26.12 4.09
CA GLU A 370 21.51 -25.94 2.94
C GLU A 370 20.72 -25.53 1.70
N ARG A 371 19.54 -26.11 1.47
CA ARG A 371 18.69 -25.69 0.35
C ARG A 371 18.29 -24.23 0.44
N VAL A 372 18.02 -23.70 1.64
CA VAL A 372 17.73 -22.27 1.82
C VAL A 372 18.95 -21.43 1.45
N VAL A 373 20.15 -21.82 1.87
CA VAL A 373 21.41 -21.13 1.50
C VAL A 373 21.63 -21.17 -0.01
N ASP A 374 21.50 -22.34 -0.63
CA ASP A 374 21.64 -22.52 -2.08
C ASP A 374 20.63 -21.66 -2.85
N LYS A 375 19.39 -21.58 -2.36
CA LYS A 375 18.35 -20.73 -2.93
C LYS A 375 18.73 -19.25 -2.86
N ILE A 376 19.15 -18.77 -1.69
CA ILE A 376 19.63 -17.39 -1.51
C ILE A 376 20.78 -17.09 -2.50
N ASN A 377 21.77 -17.99 -2.58
CA ASN A 377 22.89 -17.85 -3.50
C ASN A 377 22.44 -17.77 -4.96
N SER A 378 21.53 -18.66 -5.38
CA SER A 378 21.01 -18.69 -6.76
C SER A 378 20.26 -17.41 -7.15
N LEU A 379 19.59 -16.76 -6.19
CA LEU A 379 18.84 -15.53 -6.42
C LEU A 379 19.75 -14.29 -6.42
N CYS A 380 20.78 -14.27 -5.57
CA CYS A 380 21.55 -13.07 -5.30
C CYS A 380 22.86 -12.96 -6.11
N ILE A 381 23.54 -14.06 -6.44
CA ILE A 381 24.89 -14.01 -7.05
C ILE A 381 24.88 -13.25 -8.37
N GLU A 382 23.98 -13.60 -9.30
CA GLU A 382 23.92 -12.95 -10.62
C GLU A 382 23.47 -11.48 -10.51
N GLU A 383 22.55 -11.19 -9.59
CA GLU A 383 22.11 -9.82 -9.31
C GLU A 383 23.25 -8.96 -8.75
N LEU A 384 24.05 -9.50 -7.83
CA LEU A 384 25.22 -8.81 -7.28
C LEU A 384 26.32 -8.60 -8.33
N ARG A 385 26.58 -9.58 -9.21
CA ARG A 385 27.54 -9.44 -10.33
C ARG A 385 27.11 -8.33 -11.29
N THR A 386 25.82 -8.27 -11.60
CA THR A 386 25.25 -7.36 -12.60
C THR A 386 25.07 -5.94 -12.06
N ARG A 387 24.41 -5.79 -10.91
CA ARG A 387 24.07 -4.48 -10.34
C ARG A 387 25.24 -3.89 -9.55
N GLN A 388 26.08 -4.73 -8.93
CA GLN A 388 27.14 -4.31 -8.01
C GLN A 388 26.61 -3.39 -6.89
N THR A 389 25.36 -3.62 -6.48
CA THR A 389 24.69 -2.84 -5.43
C THR A 389 25.50 -2.92 -4.13
N GLY A 390 25.70 -1.79 -3.46
CA GLY A 390 26.50 -1.72 -2.23
C GLY A 390 27.97 -1.34 -2.43
N PHE A 391 28.47 -1.26 -3.68
CA PHE A 391 29.74 -0.61 -3.97
C PHE A 391 29.58 0.92 -4.02
N ASN A 392 30.51 1.65 -3.42
CA ASN A 392 30.58 3.10 -3.53
C ASN A 392 32.02 3.64 -3.42
N ARG A 393 32.22 4.90 -3.81
CA ARG A 393 33.49 5.63 -3.67
C ARG A 393 33.36 6.65 -2.53
N ASP A 394 34.21 6.57 -1.51
CA ASP A 394 34.04 7.33 -0.26
C ASP A 394 35.06 8.48 -0.06
N GLY A 395 35.65 8.97 -1.15
CA GLY A 395 36.69 10.00 -1.10
C GLY A 395 38.05 9.50 -0.60
N LYS A 396 38.12 8.31 0.01
CA LYS A 396 39.35 7.60 0.40
C LYS A 396 39.65 6.37 -0.44
N GLY A 397 38.69 5.90 -1.23
CA GLY A 397 38.84 4.82 -2.20
C GLY A 397 37.49 4.15 -2.45
N MET A 398 37.54 2.93 -2.97
CA MET A 398 36.36 2.09 -3.15
C MET A 398 36.00 1.38 -1.84
N LYS A 399 34.70 1.21 -1.60
CA LYS A 399 34.12 0.41 -0.53
C LYS A 399 33.00 -0.46 -1.07
N TYR A 400 32.72 -1.55 -0.38
CA TYR A 400 31.61 -2.44 -0.66
C TYR A 400 30.92 -2.87 0.64
N ALA A 401 29.73 -3.45 0.53
CA ALA A 401 28.99 -3.95 1.67
C ALA A 401 29.54 -5.32 2.13
N GLU A 402 29.65 -5.54 3.44
CA GLU A 402 30.28 -6.77 3.99
C GLU A 402 29.61 -8.07 3.53
N TYR A 403 28.31 -8.03 3.17
CA TYR A 403 27.58 -9.22 2.72
C TYR A 403 28.12 -9.86 1.43
N TYR A 404 28.95 -9.17 0.65
CA TYR A 404 29.59 -9.78 -0.53
C TYR A 404 30.42 -11.02 -0.18
N HIS A 405 30.96 -11.08 1.04
CA HIS A 405 31.70 -12.24 1.54
C HIS A 405 30.85 -13.49 1.74
N LEU A 406 29.51 -13.36 1.81
CA LEU A 406 28.59 -14.50 1.90
C LEU A 406 28.36 -15.20 0.56
N PHE A 407 28.61 -14.49 -0.56
CA PHE A 407 28.27 -14.93 -1.92
C PHE A 407 29.47 -15.24 -2.80
N PHE A 408 30.60 -14.57 -2.56
CA PHE A 408 31.79 -14.68 -3.40
C PHE A 408 33.00 -15.11 -2.57
N ASN A 409 33.77 -16.05 -3.11
CA ASN A 409 35.10 -16.30 -2.56
C ASN A 409 36.01 -15.08 -2.81
N THR A 410 37.16 -15.04 -2.13
CA THR A 410 38.08 -13.88 -2.19
C THR A 410 38.48 -13.50 -3.61
N LEU A 411 38.68 -14.48 -4.50
CA LEU A 411 39.13 -14.25 -5.87
C LEU A 411 37.97 -13.75 -6.75
N GLU A 412 36.80 -14.37 -6.64
CA GLU A 412 35.58 -13.93 -7.32
C GLU A 412 35.18 -12.49 -6.91
N LEU A 413 35.36 -12.13 -5.64
CA LEU A 413 35.08 -10.79 -5.16
C LEU A 413 36.04 -9.75 -5.77
N MET A 414 37.29 -10.12 -6.05
CA MET A 414 38.23 -9.25 -6.76
C MET A 414 37.77 -9.02 -8.21
N ASP A 415 37.25 -10.05 -8.89
CA ASP A 415 36.67 -9.92 -10.23
C ASP A 415 35.46 -8.96 -10.23
N VAL A 416 34.53 -9.14 -9.29
CA VAL A 416 33.36 -8.25 -9.14
C VAL A 416 33.79 -6.83 -8.78
N GLY A 417 34.82 -6.69 -7.93
CA GLY A 417 35.40 -5.40 -7.54
C GLY A 417 36.03 -4.64 -8.71
N LEU A 418 36.57 -5.34 -9.71
CA LEU A 418 37.05 -4.72 -10.95
C LEU A 418 35.89 -4.10 -11.73
N ASP A 419 34.85 -4.88 -11.99
CA ASP A 419 33.68 -4.42 -12.72
C ASP A 419 33.01 -3.23 -12.02
N ALA A 420 32.87 -3.29 -10.69
CA ALA A 420 32.31 -2.21 -9.89
C ALA A 420 33.17 -0.93 -9.94
N THR A 421 34.50 -1.05 -9.82
CA THR A 421 35.41 0.09 -9.92
C THR A 421 35.27 0.80 -11.26
N LEU A 422 35.25 0.04 -12.37
CA LEU A 422 35.12 0.59 -13.71
C LEU A 422 33.74 1.21 -13.96
N LYS A 423 32.66 0.61 -13.44
CA LYS A 423 31.31 1.18 -13.50
C LYS A 423 31.23 2.51 -12.77
N ILE A 424 31.79 2.59 -11.57
CA ILE A 424 31.75 3.80 -10.72
C ILE A 424 32.68 4.90 -11.26
N LEU A 425 33.86 4.52 -11.76
CA LEU A 425 34.86 5.40 -12.38
C LEU A 425 34.75 5.36 -13.91
N LYS A 426 33.53 5.53 -14.42
CA LYS A 426 33.24 5.55 -15.86
C LYS A 426 33.92 6.71 -16.59
N ASP A 427 34.07 6.54 -17.90
CA ASP A 427 34.58 7.56 -18.81
C ASP A 427 33.79 8.88 -18.70
N GLY A 428 34.52 9.99 -18.63
CA GLY A 428 33.98 11.34 -18.46
C GLY A 428 33.76 11.78 -17.01
N LYS A 429 33.96 10.91 -16.01
CA LYS A 429 33.99 11.32 -14.60
C LYS A 429 35.25 12.14 -14.33
N LYS A 430 35.14 13.22 -13.55
CA LYS A 430 36.29 14.07 -13.20
C LYS A 430 37.35 13.24 -12.44
N PRO A 431 38.59 13.13 -12.94
CA PRO A 431 39.65 12.42 -12.24
C PRO A 431 40.08 13.16 -10.98
N VAL A 432 40.52 12.43 -9.96
CA VAL A 432 41.12 13.00 -8.74
C VAL A 432 42.62 12.77 -8.67
N SER A 433 43.20 12.03 -9.62
CA SER A 433 44.64 11.80 -9.76
C SER A 433 45.46 13.09 -9.70
N GLY A 434 44.99 14.19 -10.31
CA GLY A 434 45.63 15.50 -10.18
C GLY A 434 45.72 16.01 -8.74
N ASP A 435 44.63 15.90 -7.97
CA ASP A 435 44.59 16.26 -6.55
C ASP A 435 45.50 15.35 -5.69
N ARG A 436 45.61 14.05 -6.05
CA ARG A 436 46.49 13.10 -5.37
C ARG A 436 47.96 13.39 -5.66
N SER A 437 48.31 13.72 -6.90
CA SER A 437 49.64 14.20 -7.27
C SER A 437 49.99 15.49 -6.52
N GLY A 438 49.08 16.47 -6.49
CA GLY A 438 49.24 17.70 -5.73
C GLY A 438 49.45 17.46 -4.22
N THR A 439 48.84 16.41 -3.67
CA THR A 439 49.08 15.99 -2.27
C THR A 439 50.49 15.48 -2.06
N LEU A 440 51.00 14.63 -2.94
CA LEU A 440 52.38 14.15 -2.88
C LEU A 440 53.40 15.29 -3.03
N VAL A 441 53.18 16.20 -3.98
CA VAL A 441 54.04 17.39 -4.17
C VAL A 441 54.03 18.30 -2.93
N LYS A 442 52.90 18.43 -2.23
CA LYS A 442 52.85 19.15 -0.95
C LYS A 442 53.75 18.48 0.11
N PHE A 443 53.74 17.15 0.22
CA PHE A 443 54.62 16.43 1.14
C PHE A 443 56.10 16.53 0.74
N GLN A 444 56.40 16.60 -0.55
CA GLN A 444 57.75 16.86 -1.06
C GLN A 444 58.21 18.27 -0.67
N LYS A 445 57.38 19.31 -0.85
CA LYS A 445 57.67 20.69 -0.40
C LYS A 445 57.85 20.83 1.11
N LEU A 446 57.23 19.96 1.90
CA LEU A 446 57.42 19.88 3.36
C LEU A 446 58.68 19.10 3.76
N GLY A 447 59.46 18.61 2.80
CA GLY A 447 60.67 17.80 3.00
C GLY A 447 60.40 16.40 3.54
N ILE A 448 59.15 15.93 3.52
CA ILE A 448 58.76 14.58 3.97
C ILE A 448 59.12 13.53 2.92
N LEU A 449 58.88 13.84 1.65
CA LEU A 449 59.31 13.05 0.50
C LEU A 449 60.59 13.62 -0.08
N SER A 450 61.44 12.77 -0.66
CA SER A 450 62.70 13.19 -1.26
C SER A 450 62.49 13.92 -2.59
N ASP A 451 63.29 14.97 -2.83
CA ASP A 451 63.33 15.70 -4.12
C ASP A 451 63.93 14.87 -5.27
N ARG A 452 64.48 13.68 -4.97
CA ARG A 452 65.07 12.79 -5.97
C ARG A 452 64.05 12.11 -6.90
N TYR A 453 62.77 12.13 -6.52
CA TYR A 453 61.69 11.47 -7.26
C TYR A 453 60.70 12.50 -7.81
N ASN A 454 60.19 12.27 -9.02
CA ASN A 454 59.12 13.07 -9.58
C ASN A 454 57.75 12.49 -9.20
N PHE A 455 57.01 13.19 -8.34
CA PHE A 455 55.65 12.83 -7.91
C PHE A 455 54.54 13.56 -8.70
N GLU A 456 54.90 14.35 -9.71
CA GLU A 456 53.94 15.00 -10.61
C GLU A 456 53.43 14.03 -11.69
N PHE A 457 52.11 13.93 -11.82
CA PHE A 457 51.44 13.19 -12.88
C PHE A 457 50.12 13.87 -13.27
N LYS A 458 49.63 13.59 -14.49
CA LYS A 458 48.48 14.27 -15.10
C LYS A 458 47.16 13.84 -14.45
N GLU A 459 46.14 14.70 -14.58
CA GLU A 459 44.76 14.37 -14.26
C GLU A 459 44.20 13.42 -15.34
N ASP A 460 44.03 12.16 -14.97
CA ASP A 460 43.66 11.06 -15.85
C ASP A 460 42.79 10.04 -15.10
N ILE A 461 41.63 9.69 -15.65
CA ILE A 461 40.68 8.76 -15.04
C ILE A 461 41.23 7.33 -15.01
N ARG A 462 42.11 6.97 -15.95
CA ARG A 462 42.74 5.64 -16.01
C ARG A 462 43.65 5.40 -14.79
N ILE A 463 44.30 6.46 -14.31
CA ILE A 463 45.09 6.41 -13.07
C ILE A 463 44.16 6.12 -11.88
N ASP A 464 43.03 6.82 -11.77
CA ASP A 464 42.04 6.57 -10.72
C ASP A 464 41.52 5.13 -10.77
N GLN A 465 41.16 4.63 -11.96
CA GLN A 465 40.63 3.27 -12.17
C GLN A 465 41.61 2.20 -11.68
N ILE A 466 42.86 2.26 -12.12
CA ILE A 466 43.89 1.28 -11.73
C ILE A 466 44.21 1.41 -10.23
N ALA A 467 44.41 2.64 -9.74
CA ALA A 467 44.85 2.88 -8.37
C ALA A 467 43.79 2.47 -7.35
N GLU A 468 42.53 2.85 -7.56
CA GLU A 468 41.44 2.50 -6.64
C GLU A 468 41.06 1.02 -6.71
N PHE A 469 41.24 0.38 -7.86
CA PHE A 469 41.08 -1.07 -7.98
C PHE A 469 42.18 -1.83 -7.22
N CYS A 470 43.45 -1.47 -7.42
CA CYS A 470 44.56 -2.12 -6.70
C CYS A 470 44.45 -1.92 -5.19
N ASP A 471 43.98 -0.74 -4.77
CA ASP A 471 43.69 -0.43 -3.38
C ASP A 471 42.57 -1.29 -2.78
N LEU A 472 41.49 -1.48 -3.55
CA LEU A 472 40.35 -2.32 -3.18
C LEU A 472 40.78 -3.76 -2.95
N ILE A 473 41.49 -4.37 -3.91
CA ILE A 473 41.90 -5.77 -3.80
C ILE A 473 42.93 -6.00 -2.68
N SER A 474 43.80 -5.02 -2.40
CA SER A 474 44.81 -5.15 -1.35
C SER A 474 44.24 -4.84 0.04
N ARG A 475 43.86 -3.59 0.32
CA ARG A 475 43.54 -3.14 1.68
C ARG A 475 42.14 -3.52 2.15
N LYS A 476 41.21 -3.77 1.22
CA LYS A 476 39.80 -4.05 1.57
C LYS A 476 39.49 -5.53 1.47
N ILE A 477 39.85 -6.18 0.37
CA ILE A 477 39.51 -7.60 0.18
C ILE A 477 40.54 -8.51 0.85
N TRP A 478 41.83 -8.34 0.54
CA TRP A 478 42.87 -9.24 1.04
C TRP A 478 43.18 -9.05 2.52
N ASP A 479 43.48 -7.83 2.97
CA ASP A 479 43.82 -7.57 4.38
C ASP A 479 42.71 -8.00 5.34
N GLU A 480 41.44 -7.86 4.92
CA GLU A 480 40.29 -8.33 5.68
C GLU A 480 40.25 -9.86 5.74
N LYS A 481 40.49 -10.55 4.61
CA LYS A 481 40.58 -12.01 4.58
C LYS A 481 41.72 -12.53 5.45
N VAL A 482 42.89 -11.91 5.41
CA VAL A 482 44.03 -12.25 6.27
C VAL A 482 43.67 -12.04 7.74
N SER A 483 42.96 -10.96 8.07
CA SER A 483 42.47 -10.71 9.44
C SER A 483 41.51 -11.81 9.91
N GLN A 484 40.61 -12.29 9.04
CA GLN A 484 39.73 -13.42 9.35
C GLN A 484 40.53 -14.73 9.56
N ILE A 485 41.49 -15.02 8.69
CA ILE A 485 42.38 -16.19 8.83
C ILE A 485 43.15 -16.14 10.15
N LEU A 486 43.68 -14.97 10.53
CA LEU A 486 44.40 -14.79 11.79
C LEU A 486 43.51 -15.02 13.01
N GLU A 487 42.24 -14.63 12.97
CA GLU A 487 41.27 -14.95 14.02
C GLU A 487 40.98 -16.46 14.10
N VAL A 488 40.87 -17.15 12.97
CA VAL A 488 40.73 -18.61 12.94
C VAL A 488 41.98 -19.29 13.52
N CYS A 489 43.19 -18.84 13.15
CA CYS A 489 44.45 -19.35 13.69
C CYS A 489 44.58 -19.11 15.21
N LYS A 490 43.94 -18.07 15.77
CA LYS A 490 43.88 -17.86 17.22
C LYS A 490 43.01 -18.91 17.93
N ARG A 491 41.95 -19.38 17.26
CA ARG A 491 41.01 -20.38 17.77
C ARG A 491 41.56 -21.80 17.61
N ASP A 492 42.17 -22.10 16.47
CA ASP A 492 42.85 -23.36 16.21
C ASP A 492 44.36 -23.15 16.03
N LYS A 493 45.12 -23.49 17.08
CA LYS A 493 46.58 -23.35 17.13
C LYS A 493 47.34 -24.31 16.20
N LYS A 494 46.66 -25.27 15.56
CA LYS A 494 47.28 -26.23 14.63
C LYS A 494 47.45 -25.66 13.22
N LEU A 495 46.73 -24.58 12.88
CA LEU A 495 46.81 -23.95 11.57
C LEU A 495 48.10 -23.11 11.45
N PRO A 496 48.79 -23.15 10.30
CA PRO A 496 49.97 -22.32 10.05
C PRO A 496 49.59 -20.84 10.03
N LYS A 497 50.52 -19.95 10.37
CA LYS A 497 50.30 -18.51 10.16
C LYS A 497 50.33 -18.19 8.66
N PRO A 498 49.46 -17.28 8.16
CA PRO A 498 49.45 -16.93 6.75
C PRO A 498 50.76 -16.29 6.35
N SER A 499 51.28 -16.67 5.18
CA SER A 499 52.49 -16.08 4.59
C SER A 499 52.28 -14.59 4.30
N GLU A 500 53.29 -13.76 4.59
CA GLU A 500 53.23 -12.33 4.23
C GLU A 500 53.23 -12.17 2.71
N PHE A 501 52.26 -11.40 2.19
CA PHE A 501 52.12 -11.12 0.76
C PHE A 501 52.04 -9.60 0.52
N ASP A 502 53.04 -9.06 -0.18
CA ASP A 502 53.12 -7.62 -0.50
C ASP A 502 52.57 -7.36 -1.91
N PHE A 503 51.31 -6.91 -1.97
CA PHE A 503 50.62 -6.61 -3.23
C PHE A 503 51.40 -5.63 -4.12
N ILE A 504 52.00 -4.58 -3.54
CA ILE A 504 52.69 -3.55 -4.31
C ILE A 504 53.95 -4.10 -4.95
N LEU A 505 54.70 -4.92 -4.21
CA LEU A 505 55.91 -5.55 -4.72
C LEU A 505 55.59 -6.51 -5.88
N GLU A 506 54.56 -7.33 -5.74
CA GLU A 506 54.18 -8.31 -6.77
C GLU A 506 53.59 -7.63 -8.02
N VAL A 507 52.75 -6.60 -7.84
CA VAL A 507 52.24 -5.78 -8.96
C VAL A 507 53.38 -5.07 -9.69
N ALA A 508 54.31 -4.44 -8.95
CA ALA A 508 55.45 -3.75 -9.57
C ALA A 508 56.38 -4.72 -10.31
N LYS A 509 56.52 -5.96 -9.83
CA LYS A 509 57.26 -7.02 -10.54
C LYS A 509 56.56 -7.44 -11.82
N HIS A 510 55.25 -7.66 -11.78
CA HIS A 510 54.46 -8.04 -12.96
C HIS A 510 54.47 -6.95 -14.05
N TRP A 511 54.49 -5.67 -13.64
CA TRP A 511 54.49 -4.52 -14.54
C TRP A 511 55.88 -3.97 -14.92
N ASP A 512 56.96 -4.62 -14.49
CA ASP A 512 58.36 -4.17 -14.70
C ASP A 512 58.66 -2.75 -14.14
N LEU A 513 58.08 -2.44 -12.97
CA LEU A 513 58.19 -1.15 -12.27
C LEU A 513 58.98 -1.24 -10.95
N LEU A 514 59.79 -2.28 -10.77
CA LEU A 514 60.58 -2.48 -9.54
C LEU A 514 61.49 -1.30 -9.18
N SER A 515 61.95 -0.55 -10.18
CA SER A 515 62.77 0.65 -10.00
C SER A 515 62.06 1.78 -9.21
N TYR A 516 60.73 1.77 -9.15
CA TYR A 516 59.92 2.77 -8.45
C TYR A 516 59.56 2.39 -7.00
N ILE A 517 59.86 1.16 -6.56
CA ILE A 517 59.60 0.69 -5.19
C ILE A 517 60.22 1.60 -4.10
N PRO A 518 61.47 2.09 -4.23
CA PRO A 518 62.04 3.01 -3.23
C PRO A 518 61.22 4.29 -3.02
N ALA A 519 60.65 4.86 -4.09
CA ALA A 519 59.77 6.03 -3.99
C ALA A 519 58.45 5.67 -3.31
N ILE A 520 57.88 4.50 -3.61
CA ILE A 520 56.65 4.01 -2.97
C ILE A 520 56.87 3.77 -1.47
N ARG A 521 58.02 3.23 -1.05
CA ARG A 521 58.36 3.07 0.38
C ARG A 521 58.45 4.41 1.11
N GLU A 522 58.89 5.48 0.45
CA GLU A 522 58.81 6.84 1.03
C GLU A 522 57.37 7.30 1.21
N ILE A 523 56.50 7.04 0.23
CA ILE A 523 55.06 7.37 0.31
C ILE A 523 54.39 6.62 1.48
N GLN A 524 54.63 5.32 1.63
CA GLN A 524 54.07 4.52 2.73
C GLN A 524 54.49 5.03 4.11
N ARG A 525 55.69 5.62 4.24
CA ARG A 525 56.23 6.17 5.50
C ARG A 525 55.85 7.62 5.79
N ILE A 526 55.02 8.28 4.96
CA ILE A 526 54.63 9.69 5.17
C ILE A 526 54.09 9.93 6.58
N ASN A 527 53.16 9.09 7.05
CA ASN A 527 52.53 9.26 8.36
C ASN A 527 53.52 9.11 9.52
N ASP A 528 54.46 8.17 9.42
CA ASP A 528 55.50 7.99 10.44
C ASP A 528 56.51 9.13 10.42
N SER A 529 56.91 9.58 9.23
CA SER A 529 57.80 10.72 9.03
C SER A 529 57.19 12.02 9.59
N LEU A 530 55.88 12.22 9.44
CA LEU A 530 55.15 13.34 10.04
C LEU A 530 55.17 13.28 11.57
N LYS A 531 54.95 12.09 12.15
CA LYS A 531 55.02 11.87 13.61
C LYS A 531 56.42 12.10 14.16
N GLU A 532 57.44 11.51 13.54
CA GLU A 532 58.86 11.65 13.91
C GLU A 532 59.28 13.13 13.92
N ARG A 533 58.80 13.90 12.94
CA ARG A 533 59.08 15.34 12.81
C ARG A 533 58.12 16.25 13.59
N LYS A 534 57.17 15.68 14.36
CA LYS A 534 56.15 16.40 15.14
C LYS A 534 55.33 17.41 14.31
N LEU A 535 55.14 17.13 13.03
CA LEU A 535 54.34 17.96 12.12
C LEU A 535 52.87 17.52 12.17
N LYS A 536 51.96 18.50 12.15
CA LYS A 536 50.51 18.23 12.11
C LYS A 536 50.10 17.78 10.71
N GLY A 537 49.46 16.62 10.59
CA GLY A 537 48.91 16.12 9.34
C GLY A 537 48.84 14.59 9.32
N ASN A 538 48.16 14.05 8.31
CA ASN A 538 48.20 12.65 7.93
C ASN A 538 47.85 12.53 6.44
N THR A 539 48.03 11.35 5.85
CA THR A 539 47.61 11.08 4.46
C THR A 539 46.09 10.98 4.30
N GLY A 540 45.30 11.15 5.36
CA GLY A 540 43.83 11.02 5.34
C GLY A 540 43.33 9.60 5.12
N GLY A 541 44.21 8.61 4.98
CA GLY A 541 43.89 7.24 4.57
C GLY A 541 43.83 7.06 3.04
N LEU A 542 44.31 8.05 2.27
CA LEU A 542 44.39 8.01 0.81
C LEU A 542 45.46 7.02 0.33
N PRO A 543 45.18 6.19 -0.70
CA PRO A 543 46.12 5.21 -1.25
C PRO A 543 47.11 5.84 -2.24
N LEU A 544 47.88 6.83 -1.79
CA LEU A 544 48.75 7.64 -2.66
C LEU A 544 49.82 6.80 -3.39
N GLU A 545 50.26 5.71 -2.77
CA GLU A 545 51.18 4.73 -3.33
C GLU A 545 50.64 4.07 -4.60
N TRP A 546 49.35 3.73 -4.62
CA TRP A 546 48.70 3.12 -5.77
C TRP A 546 48.50 4.13 -6.90
N TYR A 547 48.17 5.38 -6.58
CA TYR A 547 48.08 6.46 -7.57
C TYR A 547 49.43 6.73 -8.24
N TYR A 548 50.52 6.72 -7.47
CA TYR A 548 51.87 6.88 -8.01
C TYR A 548 52.26 5.71 -8.93
N LEU A 549 52.02 4.47 -8.49
CA LEU A 549 52.36 3.28 -9.27
C LEU A 549 51.53 3.19 -10.57
N ALA A 550 50.23 3.47 -10.51
CA ALA A 550 49.35 3.51 -11.67
C ALA A 550 49.79 4.58 -12.69
N ALA A 551 50.19 5.77 -12.22
CA ALA A 551 50.72 6.82 -13.08
C ALA A 551 52.00 6.36 -13.81
N LYS A 552 52.94 5.72 -13.11
CA LYS A 552 54.18 5.21 -13.72
C LYS A 552 53.93 4.08 -14.70
N TYR A 553 52.94 3.24 -14.45
CA TYR A 553 52.54 2.21 -15.41
C TYR A 553 52.05 2.81 -16.74
N LEU A 554 51.19 3.83 -16.70
CA LEU A 554 50.68 4.50 -17.90
C LEU A 554 51.73 5.37 -18.60
N GLU A 555 52.68 5.95 -17.86
CA GLU A 555 53.84 6.65 -18.44
C GLU A 555 54.78 5.67 -19.17
N HIS A 556 54.98 4.47 -18.61
CA HIS A 556 55.82 3.44 -19.21
C HIS A 556 55.17 2.79 -20.44
N ASN A 557 53.84 2.72 -20.47
CA ASN A 557 53.05 2.11 -21.54
C ASN A 557 52.18 3.16 -22.26
N VAL A 558 52.83 3.96 -23.12
CA VAL A 558 52.17 5.04 -23.85
C VAL A 558 51.17 4.47 -24.87
N GLY A 559 49.95 5.03 -24.91
CA GLY A 559 48.92 4.68 -25.90
C GLY A 559 47.79 3.77 -25.41
N ILE A 560 47.79 3.36 -24.14
CA ILE A 560 46.70 2.57 -23.53
C ILE A 560 45.39 3.36 -23.55
N GLY A 561 44.37 2.92 -24.28
CA GLY A 561 43.03 3.51 -24.24
C GLY A 561 42.25 3.13 -22.97
N ASN A 562 41.09 3.76 -22.74
CA ASN A 562 40.20 3.38 -21.62
C ASN A 562 39.69 1.93 -21.73
N GLU A 563 39.43 1.47 -22.96
CA GLU A 563 38.97 0.10 -23.24
C GLU A 563 40.00 -0.97 -22.84
N GLU A 564 41.29 -0.62 -22.83
CA GLU A 564 42.39 -1.53 -22.49
C GLU A 564 42.59 -1.71 -20.98
N ILE A 565 42.00 -0.83 -20.14
CA ILE A 565 42.16 -0.89 -18.69
C ILE A 565 41.58 -2.18 -18.11
N LYS A 566 40.40 -2.60 -18.58
CA LYS A 566 39.78 -3.85 -18.12
C LYS A 566 40.63 -5.08 -18.44
N PRO A 567 41.08 -5.31 -19.70
CA PRO A 567 42.03 -6.38 -20.02
C PRO A 567 43.33 -6.35 -19.19
N ILE A 568 43.89 -5.17 -18.92
CA ILE A 568 45.12 -5.01 -18.13
C ILE A 568 44.89 -5.49 -16.69
N CYS A 569 43.81 -5.01 -16.04
CA CYS A 569 43.48 -5.41 -14.68
C CYS A 569 43.09 -6.89 -14.58
N GLN A 570 42.45 -7.46 -15.59
CA GLN A 570 42.16 -8.90 -15.64
C GLN A 570 43.43 -9.74 -15.73
N LYS A 571 44.42 -9.34 -16.55
CA LYS A 571 45.73 -10.02 -16.59
C LYS A 571 46.46 -9.93 -15.25
N LEU A 572 46.38 -8.77 -14.59
CA LEU A 572 46.92 -8.61 -13.25
C LEU A 572 46.24 -9.55 -12.25
N LEU A 573 44.90 -9.66 -12.28
CA LEU A 573 44.17 -10.56 -11.40
C LEU A 573 44.55 -12.03 -11.60
N ILE A 574 44.73 -12.47 -12.84
CA ILE A 574 45.21 -13.83 -13.14
C ILE A 574 46.58 -14.06 -12.48
N HIS A 575 47.53 -13.13 -12.64
CA HIS A 575 48.85 -13.21 -12.01
C HIS A 575 48.79 -13.24 -10.47
N LEU A 576 47.94 -12.39 -9.88
CA LEU A 576 47.77 -12.36 -8.43
C LEU A 576 47.07 -13.62 -7.88
N ARG A 577 46.11 -14.19 -8.63
CA ARG A 577 45.43 -15.44 -8.29
C ARG A 577 46.43 -16.57 -8.11
N ASP A 578 47.36 -16.74 -9.05
CA ASP A 578 48.40 -17.79 -9.00
C ASP A 578 49.26 -17.71 -7.72
N SER A 579 49.42 -16.49 -7.18
CA SER A 579 50.20 -16.26 -5.96
C SER A 579 49.39 -16.37 -4.67
N ILE A 580 48.10 -16.05 -4.71
CA ILE A 580 47.21 -15.94 -3.55
C ILE A 580 46.46 -17.25 -3.28
N GLU A 581 46.02 -17.96 -4.31
CA GLU A 581 45.24 -19.19 -4.20
C GLU A 581 45.90 -20.28 -3.34
N PRO A 582 47.24 -20.52 -3.43
CA PRO A 582 47.92 -21.46 -2.55
C PRO A 582 47.80 -21.08 -1.07
N ILE A 583 47.84 -19.77 -0.75
CA ILE A 583 47.72 -19.27 0.63
C ILE A 583 46.31 -19.51 1.15
N LEU A 584 45.28 -19.38 0.30
CA LEU A 584 43.89 -19.55 0.70
C LEU A 584 43.51 -21.02 0.93
N ASN A 585 44.05 -21.95 0.14
CA ASN A 585 43.75 -23.39 0.22
C ASN A 585 44.16 -24.04 1.55
N ASP A 586 45.08 -23.43 2.28
CA ASP A 586 45.53 -23.89 3.60
C ASP A 586 44.49 -23.65 4.71
N TYR A 587 43.41 -22.89 4.44
CA TYR A 587 42.44 -22.47 5.45
C TYR A 587 41.00 -22.77 5.02
N GLN A 588 40.28 -23.57 5.82
CA GLN A 588 38.82 -23.60 5.77
C GLN A 588 38.26 -22.40 6.53
N VAL A 589 37.64 -21.47 5.81
CA VAL A 589 36.95 -20.33 6.41
C VAL A 589 35.46 -20.62 6.44
N PHE A 590 34.80 -20.25 7.54
CA PHE A 590 33.35 -20.30 7.68
C PHE A 590 32.68 -19.52 6.54
N ASP A 591 31.62 -20.07 5.98
CA ASP A 591 30.84 -19.46 4.88
C ASP A 591 29.88 -18.35 5.35
N GLY A 592 29.70 -18.21 6.67
CA GLY A 592 28.89 -17.15 7.28
C GLY A 592 27.40 -17.46 7.43
N TRP A 593 26.93 -18.66 7.08
CA TRP A 593 25.50 -19.01 7.07
C TRP A 593 25.02 -19.79 8.32
N ASP A 594 25.88 -20.01 9.32
CA ASP A 594 25.57 -20.86 10.48
C ASP A 594 24.34 -20.42 11.27
N ASP A 595 24.19 -19.11 11.52
CA ASP A 595 23.02 -18.57 12.21
C ASP A 595 21.74 -18.79 11.40
N LEU A 596 21.80 -18.65 10.08
CA LEU A 596 20.66 -18.91 9.20
C LEU A 596 20.29 -20.40 9.27
N ARG A 597 21.26 -21.30 9.22
CA ARG A 597 21.01 -22.74 9.32
C ARG A 597 20.35 -23.11 10.64
N ALA A 598 20.84 -22.56 11.75
CA ALA A 598 20.27 -22.77 13.07
C ALA A 598 18.84 -22.22 13.15
N TRP A 599 18.62 -21.03 12.59
CA TRP A 599 17.31 -20.39 12.57
C TRP A 599 16.28 -21.15 11.74
N VAL A 600 16.64 -21.61 10.54
CA VAL A 600 15.76 -22.42 9.67
C VAL A 600 15.26 -23.67 10.41
N LYS A 601 16.17 -24.39 11.11
CA LYS A 601 15.80 -25.56 11.92
C LYS A 601 14.81 -25.24 13.05
N GLN A 602 14.79 -24.00 13.52
CA GLN A 602 13.89 -23.56 14.60
C GLN A 602 12.52 -23.12 14.08
N VAL A 603 12.45 -22.44 12.93
CA VAL A 603 11.21 -21.81 12.46
C VAL A 603 10.38 -22.70 11.55
N VAL A 604 11.01 -23.67 10.87
CA VAL A 604 10.30 -24.63 10.00
C VAL A 604 9.55 -25.65 10.86
N MET A 605 8.28 -25.82 10.55
CA MET A 605 7.36 -26.74 11.22
C MET A 605 6.78 -27.72 10.21
N LEU A 606 7.03 -29.01 10.43
CA LEU A 606 6.48 -30.11 9.64
C LEU A 606 5.45 -30.94 10.44
N PRO A 607 4.49 -31.63 9.80
CA PRO A 607 3.38 -32.33 10.45
C PRO A 607 3.78 -33.38 11.48
N ASN A 608 4.93 -34.05 11.27
CA ASN A 608 5.40 -35.16 12.11
C ASN A 608 6.47 -34.74 13.14
N GLN A 609 6.84 -33.45 13.19
CA GLN A 609 7.77 -32.97 14.20
C GLN A 609 7.02 -32.73 15.51
N GLN A 610 7.51 -33.30 16.61
CA GLN A 610 7.12 -32.82 17.94
C GLN A 610 7.65 -31.39 18.08
N THR A 611 6.78 -30.40 17.90
CA THR A 611 7.10 -29.03 18.28
C THR A 611 7.21 -29.01 19.80
N ASP A 612 8.44 -28.93 20.32
CA ASP A 612 8.68 -28.60 21.71
C ASP A 612 7.90 -27.30 22.00
N THR A 613 6.85 -27.41 22.81
CA THR A 613 6.10 -26.25 23.32
C THR A 613 7.11 -25.22 23.81
N ARG A 614 7.03 -23.98 23.32
CA ARG A 614 7.93 -22.86 23.70
C ARG A 614 8.26 -22.96 25.18
N SER A 615 9.45 -23.45 25.53
CA SER A 615 9.78 -23.64 26.93
C SER A 615 9.83 -22.27 27.60
N PRO A 616 9.33 -22.12 28.83
CA PRO A 616 9.51 -20.90 29.61
C PRO A 616 10.96 -20.42 29.63
N ASP A 617 11.92 -21.34 29.51
CA ASP A 617 13.35 -21.04 29.49
C ASP A 617 13.75 -20.15 28.32
N LYS A 618 13.14 -20.29 27.13
CA LYS A 618 13.42 -19.38 25.99
C LYS A 618 13.05 -17.93 26.30
N PHE A 619 11.87 -17.71 26.90
CA PHE A 619 11.47 -16.37 27.34
C PHE A 619 12.42 -15.83 28.42
N PHE A 620 12.81 -16.68 29.38
CA PHE A 620 13.78 -16.27 30.40
C PHE A 620 15.14 -15.93 29.77
N GLU A 621 15.63 -16.68 28.80
CA GLU A 621 16.87 -16.39 28.08
C GLU A 621 16.79 -15.05 27.34
N GLU A 622 15.70 -14.79 26.60
CA GLU A 622 15.47 -13.52 25.92
C GLU A 622 15.40 -12.35 26.91
N PHE A 623 14.66 -12.52 28.02
CA PHE A 623 14.55 -11.52 29.07
C PHE A 623 15.90 -11.24 29.76
N GLN A 624 16.71 -12.28 30.02
CA GLN A 624 18.06 -12.09 30.58
C GLN A 624 18.99 -11.38 29.60
N ARG A 625 18.92 -11.71 28.30
CA ARG A 625 19.67 -10.99 27.25
C ARG A 625 19.27 -9.51 27.22
N TYR A 626 17.97 -9.20 27.29
CA TYR A 626 17.48 -7.83 27.38
C TYR A 626 18.00 -7.11 28.63
N LYS A 627 17.93 -7.74 29.81
CA LYS A 627 18.47 -7.19 31.06
C LYS A 627 19.98 -6.94 30.97
N ASN A 628 20.73 -7.85 30.36
CA ASN A 628 22.17 -7.72 30.17
C ASN A 628 22.53 -6.63 29.16
N ALA A 629 21.72 -6.39 28.13
CA ALA A 629 21.92 -5.31 27.16
C ALA A 629 21.85 -3.90 27.80
N LYS A 630 21.16 -3.78 28.94
CA LYS A 630 21.04 -2.55 29.73
C LYS A 630 22.19 -2.33 30.72
N LYS A 631 23.12 -3.28 30.87
CA LYS A 631 24.30 -3.13 31.74
C LYS A 631 25.40 -2.31 31.07
N SER A 632 26.18 -1.58 31.86
CA SER A 632 27.43 -0.93 31.43
C SER A 632 28.65 -1.82 31.75
N GLY A 633 29.61 -1.91 30.82
CA GLY A 633 30.86 -2.65 31.03
C GLY A 633 30.77 -4.18 30.87
N ARG A 634 31.50 -4.92 31.71
CA ARG A 634 31.67 -6.38 31.61
C ARG A 634 30.34 -7.12 31.84
N GLY A 635 29.94 -7.97 30.90
CA GLY A 635 28.66 -8.68 30.94
C GLY A 635 27.52 -8.00 30.18
N LYS A 636 27.80 -6.92 29.43
CA LYS A 636 26.87 -6.34 28.44
C LYS A 636 26.71 -7.30 27.26
N THR A 637 25.47 -7.57 26.88
CA THR A 637 25.13 -8.36 25.69
C THR A 637 24.67 -7.43 24.58
N ALA A 638 25.22 -7.58 23.36
CA ALA A 638 24.69 -6.89 22.19
C ALA A 638 23.34 -7.52 21.81
N LEU A 639 22.31 -6.70 21.58
CA LEU A 639 20.98 -7.17 21.28
C LEU A 639 20.44 -6.47 20.04
N CYS A 640 19.77 -7.24 19.17
CA CYS A 640 19.19 -6.72 17.95
C CYS A 640 18.12 -5.66 18.25
N SER A 641 18.29 -4.46 17.69
CA SER A 641 17.35 -3.35 17.78
C SER A 641 15.96 -3.70 17.25
N ILE A 642 15.85 -4.74 16.42
CA ILE A 642 14.62 -5.17 15.74
C ILE A 642 14.00 -6.40 16.43
N SER A 643 14.63 -7.57 16.34
CA SER A 643 13.96 -8.85 16.64
C SER A 643 14.26 -9.46 18.00
N HIS A 644 15.08 -8.81 18.86
CA HIS A 644 15.56 -9.38 20.13
C HIS A 644 16.24 -10.76 20.01
N SER A 645 16.59 -11.17 18.79
CA SER A 645 16.92 -12.56 18.47
C SER A 645 18.20 -13.06 19.15
N ALA A 646 18.30 -14.38 19.30
CA ALA A 646 19.40 -15.04 19.97
C ALA A 646 20.72 -15.15 19.16
N TYR A 647 20.69 -14.79 17.88
CA TYR A 647 21.78 -14.96 16.91
C TYR A 647 22.88 -13.90 17.04
N SER A 648 23.96 -14.07 16.28
CA SER A 648 25.10 -13.16 16.26
C SER A 648 24.65 -11.73 15.95
N VAL A 649 25.22 -10.77 16.67
CA VAL A 649 24.83 -9.35 16.58
C VAL A 649 26.05 -8.52 16.23
N THR A 650 25.93 -7.72 15.17
CA THR A 650 26.96 -6.80 14.69
C THR A 650 26.45 -5.35 14.74
N GLU A 651 27.38 -4.38 14.74
CA GLU A 651 27.02 -2.98 14.60
C GLU A 651 26.56 -2.71 13.15
N GLN A 652 25.45 -1.99 13.00
CA GLN A 652 24.87 -1.67 11.70
C GLN A 652 25.80 -0.73 10.91
N MET A 653 26.24 -1.17 9.73
CA MET A 653 26.92 -0.35 8.73
C MET A 653 25.92 0.29 7.76
N GLU A 654 26.06 1.59 7.48
CA GLU A 654 25.16 2.33 6.58
C GLU A 654 25.14 1.78 5.14
N SER A 655 26.22 1.16 4.67
CA SER A 655 26.30 0.53 3.34
C SER A 655 25.58 -0.82 3.24
N ALA A 656 25.28 -1.47 4.37
CA ALA A 656 24.76 -2.83 4.44
C ALA A 656 23.25 -2.90 4.72
N VAL A 657 22.58 -1.75 4.82
CA VAL A 657 21.16 -1.66 5.21
C VAL A 657 20.46 -0.52 4.47
N LEU A 658 19.16 -0.67 4.26
CA LEU A 658 18.36 0.33 3.56
C LEU A 658 18.22 1.65 4.33
N PHE A 659 18.15 1.65 5.67
CA PHE A 659 17.88 2.83 6.50
C PHE A 659 19.09 3.23 7.38
N THR A 660 19.10 4.45 7.92
CA THR A 660 20.23 4.89 8.77
C THR A 660 20.26 4.16 10.10
N PRO A 661 21.45 3.97 10.70
CA PRO A 661 21.54 3.60 12.10
C PRO A 661 20.99 4.74 12.97
N GLN A 662 19.76 4.61 13.48
CA GLN A 662 19.18 5.64 14.37
C GLN A 662 19.76 5.55 15.79
N VAL A 663 19.97 6.73 16.40
CA VAL A 663 20.64 6.92 17.71
C VAL A 663 19.83 6.39 18.91
N TYR A 664 18.50 6.30 18.78
CA TYR A 664 17.62 5.94 19.90
C TYR A 664 16.92 4.59 19.65
N THR A 665 17.14 3.65 20.57
CA THR A 665 16.32 2.44 20.70
C THR A 665 16.11 2.14 22.18
N ASN A 666 14.93 1.67 22.55
CA ASN A 666 14.63 1.20 23.90
C ASN A 666 15.47 -0.03 24.31
N LYS A 667 16.37 -0.54 23.45
CA LYS A 667 17.21 -1.71 23.69
C LYS A 667 18.67 -1.37 23.97
N GLN A 668 19.06 -0.10 23.80
CA GLN A 668 20.36 0.40 24.22
C GLN A 668 20.28 1.14 25.57
N THR A 669 21.44 1.39 26.18
CA THR A 669 21.56 2.19 27.40
C THR A 669 21.31 3.67 27.08
N LEU A 670 20.42 4.32 27.84
CA LEU A 670 20.15 5.75 27.71
C LEU A 670 21.43 6.55 27.99
N GLY A 671 21.73 7.57 27.17
CA GLY A 671 22.88 8.47 27.35
C GLY A 671 24.25 7.94 26.88
N GLY A 672 24.31 6.84 26.13
CA GLY A 672 25.55 6.32 25.55
C GLY A 672 26.06 7.14 24.34
N SER A 673 27.38 7.24 24.17
CA SER A 673 28.02 7.93 23.03
C SER A 673 27.98 7.15 21.72
N ASN A 674 27.57 5.87 21.73
CA ASN A 674 27.50 5.02 20.54
C ASN A 674 26.14 5.20 19.85
N ALA A 675 26.14 5.86 18.70
CA ALA A 675 24.95 6.13 17.89
C ALA A 675 24.53 4.97 16.95
N LYS A 676 25.29 3.87 16.91
CA LYS A 676 25.03 2.75 15.98
C LYS A 676 24.14 1.69 16.61
N ARG A 677 23.10 1.27 15.87
CA ARG A 677 22.24 0.14 16.22
C ARG A 677 23.00 -1.18 16.10
N ASN A 678 22.49 -2.16 16.80
CA ASN A 678 22.93 -3.54 16.74
C ASN A 678 21.90 -4.33 15.93
N ILE A 679 22.33 -5.09 14.93
CA ILE A 679 21.44 -5.92 14.13
C ILE A 679 21.87 -7.38 14.22
N SER A 680 20.91 -8.31 14.31
CA SER A 680 21.23 -9.72 14.27
C SER A 680 21.49 -10.17 12.84
N SER A 681 22.27 -11.23 12.68
CA SER A 681 22.53 -11.88 11.39
C SER A 681 21.25 -12.15 10.60
N ILE A 682 20.20 -12.68 11.22
CA ILE A 682 18.90 -12.96 10.54
C ILE A 682 18.21 -11.68 10.04
N ALA A 683 18.14 -10.63 10.87
CA ALA A 683 17.57 -9.36 10.43
C ALA A 683 18.47 -8.69 9.36
N GLY A 684 19.78 -8.84 9.48
CA GLY A 684 20.76 -8.40 8.49
C GLY A 684 20.56 -9.09 7.13
N ILE A 685 20.35 -10.41 7.13
CA ILE A 685 20.04 -11.19 5.92
C ILE A 685 18.74 -10.70 5.28
N GLU A 686 17.67 -10.47 6.05
CA GLU A 686 16.41 -9.94 5.49
C GLU A 686 16.61 -8.58 4.80
N PHE A 687 17.31 -7.62 5.42
CA PHE A 687 17.54 -6.32 4.77
C PHE A 687 18.51 -6.40 3.59
N MET A 688 19.53 -7.26 3.68
CA MET A 688 20.41 -7.56 2.56
C MET A 688 19.59 -8.10 1.38
N LEU A 689 18.72 -9.09 1.60
CA LEU A 689 17.85 -9.64 0.56
C LEU A 689 16.94 -8.57 -0.04
N ARG A 690 16.39 -7.64 0.75
CA ARG A 690 15.61 -6.51 0.22
C ARG A 690 16.47 -5.57 -0.62
N GLN A 691 17.68 -5.26 -0.19
CA GLN A 691 18.60 -4.41 -0.95
C GLN A 691 18.98 -5.05 -2.29
N ILE A 692 19.16 -6.36 -2.33
CA ILE A 692 19.56 -7.10 -3.54
C ILE A 692 18.36 -7.35 -4.47
N LEU A 693 17.26 -7.88 -3.91
CA LEU A 693 16.13 -8.41 -4.69
C LEU A 693 14.97 -7.42 -4.83
N MET A 694 14.93 -6.32 -4.06
CA MET A 694 13.86 -5.31 -4.16
C MET A 694 14.30 -3.93 -4.61
N SER A 695 15.53 -3.52 -4.28
CA SER A 695 15.96 -2.16 -4.57
C SER A 695 16.39 -2.00 -6.02
N GLU A 696 15.67 -1.16 -6.76
CA GLU A 696 16.12 -0.62 -8.04
C GLU A 696 16.87 0.71 -7.88
N THR A 697 17.00 1.19 -6.64
CA THR A 697 17.69 2.43 -6.32
C THR A 697 19.02 2.15 -5.58
N GLU A 698 20.02 2.98 -5.84
CA GLU A 698 21.29 2.98 -5.07
C GLU A 698 21.17 3.75 -3.75
N ALA A 699 19.97 4.24 -3.40
CA ALA A 699 19.73 5.01 -2.18
C ALA A 699 19.75 4.08 -0.96
N VAL A 700 20.70 4.32 -0.05
CA VAL A 700 20.85 3.63 1.23
C VAL A 700 21.02 4.65 2.35
N GLY A 701 20.83 4.21 3.59
CA GLY A 701 21.03 5.06 4.76
C GLY A 701 20.14 6.29 4.73
N LYS A 702 20.75 7.48 4.85
CA LYS A 702 20.01 8.73 5.02
C LYS A 702 19.16 9.07 3.80
N ASN A 703 19.71 8.81 2.61
CA ASN A 703 19.02 9.11 1.36
C ASN A 703 17.73 8.30 1.18
N PHE A 704 17.69 7.08 1.75
CA PHE A 704 16.52 6.22 1.72
C PHE A 704 15.48 6.64 2.77
N GLU A 705 15.91 6.97 3.99
CA GLU A 705 15.00 7.47 5.03
C GLU A 705 14.37 8.81 4.64
N ASP A 706 15.17 9.73 4.10
CA ASP A 706 14.69 11.03 3.60
C ASP A 706 13.71 10.86 2.42
N ALA A 707 13.75 9.71 1.72
CA ALA A 707 12.78 9.39 0.67
C ALA A 707 11.40 8.98 1.22
N LYS A 708 11.24 8.72 2.53
CA LYS A 708 9.95 8.46 3.19
C LYS A 708 9.03 7.44 2.50
N TYR A 709 9.57 6.29 2.10
CA TYR A 709 8.74 5.19 1.57
C TYR A 709 7.66 4.75 2.57
N ARG A 710 6.53 4.27 2.04
CA ARG A 710 5.49 3.57 2.83
C ARG A 710 5.27 2.18 2.28
N TYR A 711 5.28 1.19 3.18
CA TYR A 711 5.09 -0.21 2.84
C TYR A 711 3.60 -0.53 2.77
N ILE A 712 3.22 -1.25 1.72
CA ILE A 712 1.91 -1.88 1.60
C ILE A 712 2.14 -3.39 1.58
N TYR A 713 1.55 -4.08 2.56
CA TYR A 713 1.59 -5.52 2.68
C TYR A 713 0.26 -6.11 2.22
N PHE A 714 0.31 -7.10 1.34
CA PHE A 714 -0.87 -7.86 0.91
C PHE A 714 -0.88 -9.20 1.63
N TYR A 715 -1.87 -9.38 2.49
CA TYR A 715 -2.17 -10.67 3.08
C TYR A 715 -3.30 -11.28 2.25
N PRO A 716 -3.09 -12.45 1.62
CA PRO A 716 -4.20 -13.22 1.07
C PRO A 716 -5.28 -13.36 2.14
N THR A 717 -6.54 -13.37 1.73
CA THR A 717 -7.66 -13.65 2.62
C THR A 717 -7.62 -15.14 3.00
N TYR A 718 -6.75 -15.43 3.97
CA TYR A 718 -6.19 -16.73 4.39
C TYR A 718 -5.12 -17.32 3.47
N TYR A 719 -5.40 -17.50 2.17
CA TYR A 719 -4.47 -18.17 1.25
C TYR A 719 -4.74 -17.83 -0.23
N CYS A 720 -3.79 -18.16 -1.11
CA CYS A 720 -3.97 -18.19 -2.57
C CYS A 720 -4.01 -19.63 -3.10
N THR A 721 -4.73 -19.88 -4.19
CA THR A 721 -4.58 -21.08 -5.04
C THR A 721 -3.59 -20.77 -6.17
N PRO A 722 -3.17 -21.73 -7.02
CA PRO A 722 -2.30 -21.44 -8.17
C PRO A 722 -2.84 -20.33 -9.07
N GLU A 723 -4.14 -20.30 -9.33
CA GLU A 723 -4.81 -19.30 -10.16
C GLU A 723 -4.78 -17.91 -9.52
N THR A 724 -5.17 -17.80 -8.24
CA THR A 724 -5.19 -16.51 -7.55
C THR A 724 -3.78 -16.01 -7.24
N ASN A 725 -2.82 -16.90 -7.04
CA ASN A 725 -1.39 -16.57 -6.91
C ASN A 725 -0.82 -16.04 -8.22
N ALA A 726 -1.11 -16.70 -9.34
CA ALA A 726 -0.68 -16.26 -10.66
C ALA A 726 -1.28 -14.90 -11.04
N PHE A 727 -2.56 -14.69 -10.74
CA PHE A 727 -3.23 -13.38 -10.89
C PHE A 727 -2.55 -12.30 -10.05
N LEU A 728 -2.38 -12.54 -8.73
CA LEU A 728 -1.79 -11.54 -7.83
C LEU A 728 -0.33 -11.26 -8.16
N HIS A 729 0.44 -12.27 -8.57
CA HIS A 729 1.82 -12.10 -9.04
C HIS A 729 1.89 -11.25 -10.31
N ARG A 730 1.02 -11.51 -11.28
CA ARG A 730 0.96 -10.71 -12.51
C ARG A 730 0.60 -9.26 -12.21
N VAL A 731 -0.39 -9.03 -11.36
CA VAL A 731 -0.77 -7.69 -10.91
C VAL A 731 0.39 -7.01 -10.18
N TYR A 732 1.03 -7.71 -9.24
CA TYR A 732 2.13 -7.19 -8.44
C TYR A 732 3.29 -6.67 -9.28
N GLU A 733 3.68 -7.42 -10.32
CA GLU A 733 4.71 -6.99 -11.27
C GLU A 733 4.30 -5.71 -12.03
N GLU A 734 3.03 -5.61 -12.44
CA GLU A 734 2.50 -4.49 -13.22
C GLU A 734 2.20 -3.22 -12.38
N ILE A 735 2.12 -3.30 -11.05
CA ILE A 735 1.94 -2.11 -10.20
C ILE A 735 3.19 -1.23 -10.29
N LYS A 736 3.09 -0.11 -11.02
CA LYS A 736 4.14 0.93 -11.05
C LYS A 736 3.88 2.00 -9.99
N GLN A 737 4.77 2.99 -9.91
CA GLN A 737 4.54 4.18 -9.08
C GLN A 737 3.29 4.94 -9.58
N THR A 738 2.17 4.74 -8.89
CA THR A 738 0.92 5.48 -9.07
C THR A 738 0.88 6.74 -8.22
N ARG A 739 0.03 7.70 -8.63
CA ARG A 739 -0.18 8.95 -7.92
C ARG A 739 -1.64 9.33 -7.97
N PHE A 740 -2.15 9.92 -6.89
CA PHE A 740 -3.43 10.61 -6.91
C PHE A 740 -3.21 11.99 -7.56
N ASP A 741 -3.28 12.04 -8.88
CA ASP A 741 -2.99 13.23 -9.69
C ASP A 741 -4.25 13.73 -10.43
N LYS A 742 -4.07 14.66 -11.37
CA LYS A 742 -5.19 15.18 -12.16
C LYS A 742 -5.85 14.11 -13.04
N ASN A 743 -5.13 13.07 -13.46
CA ASN A 743 -5.73 11.96 -14.22
C ASN A 743 -6.63 11.13 -13.31
N THR A 744 -6.18 10.82 -12.10
CA THR A 744 -7.01 10.14 -11.09
C THR A 744 -8.24 10.98 -10.73
N TYR A 745 -8.06 12.29 -10.53
CA TYR A 745 -9.16 13.23 -10.34
C TYR A 745 -10.16 13.18 -11.51
N ASN A 746 -9.69 13.30 -12.76
CA ASN A 746 -10.55 13.32 -13.95
C ASN A 746 -11.26 11.98 -14.19
N HIS A 747 -10.73 10.88 -13.66
CA HIS A 747 -11.40 9.58 -13.70
C HIS A 747 -12.65 9.57 -12.81
N PHE A 748 -12.53 10.08 -11.59
CA PHE A 748 -13.65 10.11 -10.63
C PHE A 748 -14.58 11.29 -10.83
N ILE A 749 -14.08 12.42 -11.35
CA ILE A 749 -14.83 13.66 -11.55
C ILE A 749 -14.94 13.95 -13.04
N ARG A 750 -16.12 13.70 -13.61
CA ARG A 750 -16.44 13.93 -15.03
C ARG A 750 -17.71 14.78 -15.11
N ASP A 751 -17.71 15.79 -15.98
CA ASP A 751 -18.86 16.69 -16.19
C ASP A 751 -19.44 17.29 -14.90
N PHE A 752 -18.56 17.58 -13.93
CA PHE A 752 -18.93 18.05 -12.58
C PHE A 752 -19.87 17.08 -11.83
N GLN A 753 -19.64 15.78 -11.99
CA GLN A 753 -20.27 14.70 -11.23
C GLN A 753 -19.18 13.80 -10.66
N ALA A 754 -19.32 13.39 -9.40
CA ALA A 754 -18.43 12.38 -8.83
C ALA A 754 -19.00 10.98 -9.08
N HIS A 755 -18.17 10.08 -9.58
CA HIS A 755 -18.51 8.68 -9.83
C HIS A 755 -17.76 7.80 -8.82
N LEU A 756 -18.29 7.69 -7.60
CA LEU A 756 -17.66 6.98 -6.47
C LEU A 756 -18.22 5.57 -6.23
N GLU A 757 -18.70 4.93 -7.29
CA GLU A 757 -19.23 3.56 -7.26
C GLU A 757 -18.10 2.52 -7.39
N LEU A 758 -18.32 1.30 -6.91
CA LEU A 758 -17.32 0.21 -6.94
C LEU A 758 -16.70 -0.01 -8.34
N ASP A 759 -17.50 0.02 -9.39
CA ASP A 759 -17.04 -0.19 -10.77
C ASP A 759 -16.09 0.92 -11.26
N GLN A 760 -16.20 2.12 -10.67
CA GLN A 760 -15.32 3.24 -10.99
C GLN A 760 -13.94 3.05 -10.36
N TYR A 761 -13.88 2.52 -9.14
CA TYR A 761 -12.61 2.13 -8.53
C TYR A 761 -11.93 0.98 -9.31
N ARG A 762 -12.69 0.04 -9.86
CA ARG A 762 -12.17 -1.11 -10.63
C ARG A 762 -11.75 -0.77 -12.06
N SER A 763 -12.32 0.28 -12.66
CA SER A 763 -11.97 0.74 -14.01
C SER A 763 -10.77 1.68 -14.06
N LEU A 764 -10.33 2.20 -12.92
CA LEU A 764 -9.14 3.05 -12.87
C LEU A 764 -7.89 2.25 -13.29
N ASP A 765 -7.19 2.72 -14.31
CA ASP A 765 -5.88 2.17 -14.67
C ASP A 765 -4.81 2.64 -13.66
N ILE A 766 -4.80 1.96 -12.52
CA ILE A 766 -3.75 2.07 -11.49
C ILE A 766 -2.46 1.33 -11.88
N PHE A 767 -2.40 0.66 -13.03
CA PHE A 767 -1.21 -0.10 -13.44
C PHE A 767 -0.38 0.65 -14.49
N HIS A 768 -0.93 1.73 -15.06
CA HIS A 768 -0.27 2.56 -16.08
C HIS A 768 0.29 1.69 -17.22
N LEU A 769 -0.49 0.72 -17.70
CA LEU A 769 -0.03 -0.22 -18.72
C LEU A 769 0.29 0.48 -20.05
N ASP A 770 -0.43 1.56 -20.35
CA ASP A 770 -0.27 2.33 -21.58
C ASP A 770 0.90 3.34 -21.51
N ASN A 771 1.52 3.53 -20.33
CA ASN A 771 2.57 4.53 -20.13
C ASN A 771 3.94 3.89 -19.85
N THR A 772 4.67 3.58 -20.92
CA THR A 772 6.03 3.03 -20.86
C THR A 772 7.10 4.04 -20.40
N SER A 773 6.75 5.33 -20.28
CA SER A 773 7.69 6.39 -19.91
C SER A 773 7.91 6.54 -18.39
N ILE A 774 7.05 5.96 -17.57
CA ILE A 774 7.16 6.05 -16.10
C ILE A 774 8.21 5.05 -15.62
N LYS A 775 9.36 5.57 -15.17
CA LYS A 775 10.35 4.76 -14.46
C LYS A 775 9.77 4.30 -13.12
N ASP A 776 9.67 2.99 -12.92
CA ASP A 776 9.27 2.43 -11.63
C ASP A 776 10.31 2.81 -10.57
N ARG A 777 9.81 3.26 -9.42
CA ARG A 777 10.63 3.61 -8.24
C ARG A 777 10.12 2.90 -7.00
N SER A 778 9.09 2.06 -7.14
CA SER A 778 8.61 1.22 -6.06
C SER A 778 9.67 0.18 -5.69
N LEU A 779 9.72 -0.18 -4.41
CA LEU A 779 10.52 -1.31 -3.95
C LEU A 779 9.63 -2.54 -3.97
N LYS A 780 9.81 -3.38 -4.98
CA LYS A 780 9.07 -4.63 -5.16
C LYS A 780 10.04 -5.79 -5.25
N LEU A 781 9.66 -6.92 -4.71
CA LEU A 781 10.41 -8.16 -4.80
C LEU A 781 10.44 -8.65 -6.23
N SER A 782 11.61 -8.57 -6.85
CA SER A 782 11.88 -9.28 -8.09
C SER A 782 12.14 -10.75 -7.75
N TYR A 783 11.29 -11.63 -8.27
CA TYR A 783 11.39 -13.07 -8.05
C TYR A 783 11.16 -13.82 -9.37
N PRO A 784 11.78 -15.00 -9.59
CA PRO A 784 11.57 -15.74 -10.83
C PRO A 784 10.10 -16.11 -11.04
N GLU A 785 9.54 -15.82 -12.23
CA GLU A 785 8.11 -16.03 -12.57
C GLU A 785 7.64 -17.48 -12.36
N LYS A 786 8.54 -18.46 -12.48
CA LYS A 786 8.23 -19.88 -12.28
C LYS A 786 8.05 -20.28 -10.81
N GLN A 787 8.38 -19.39 -9.86
CA GLN A 787 8.32 -19.68 -8.44
C GLN A 787 7.22 -18.82 -7.79
N PRO A 788 6.32 -19.44 -7.01
CA PRO A 788 5.23 -18.71 -6.39
C PRO A 788 5.73 -17.76 -5.30
N LEU A 789 5.08 -16.59 -5.20
CA LEU A 789 5.21 -15.70 -4.05
C LEU A 789 4.14 -16.07 -3.02
N THR A 790 4.56 -16.44 -1.82
CA THR A 790 3.63 -16.76 -0.71
C THR A 790 3.18 -15.52 0.06
N PHE A 791 3.97 -14.45 0.01
CA PHE A 791 3.68 -13.20 0.69
C PHE A 791 4.12 -12.01 -0.18
N TYR A 792 3.21 -11.05 -0.38
CA TYR A 792 3.43 -9.93 -1.28
C TYR A 792 3.48 -8.63 -0.49
N PHE A 793 4.46 -7.79 -0.79
CA PHE A 793 4.57 -6.46 -0.20
C PHE A 793 5.42 -5.55 -1.08
N MET A 794 5.15 -4.26 -1.04
CA MET A 794 5.92 -3.27 -1.79
C MET A 794 6.08 -2.00 -0.98
N ALA A 795 7.11 -1.20 -1.29
CA ALA A 795 7.25 0.14 -0.72
C ALA A 795 7.05 1.20 -1.80
N LEU A 796 6.13 2.13 -1.57
CA LEU A 796 5.85 3.22 -2.50
C LEU A 796 6.58 4.49 -2.08
N PRO A 797 7.30 5.15 -3.00
CA PRO A 797 7.88 6.45 -2.72
C PRO A 797 6.81 7.55 -2.82
N PRO A 798 6.88 8.59 -1.97
CA PRO A 798 6.13 9.83 -2.12
C PRO A 798 6.36 10.51 -3.49
N GLU A 799 5.44 11.40 -3.84
CA GLU A 799 5.63 12.30 -4.98
C GLU A 799 6.67 13.39 -4.65
N VAL A 800 7.76 13.42 -5.42
CA VAL A 800 8.79 14.47 -5.34
C VAL A 800 8.86 15.24 -6.65
N LYS A 801 8.55 16.53 -6.59
CA LYS A 801 8.77 17.49 -7.69
C LYS A 801 9.67 18.61 -7.18
N GLY A 802 10.83 18.77 -7.84
CA GLY A 802 11.92 19.66 -7.41
C GLY A 802 13.02 18.92 -6.64
N LYS A 803 14.29 19.27 -6.92
CA LYS A 803 15.45 18.58 -6.33
C LYS A 803 15.63 18.80 -4.83
N ASP A 804 15.03 19.87 -4.29
CA ASP A 804 15.24 20.33 -2.91
C ASP A 804 13.97 20.28 -2.03
N LYS A 805 12.83 19.78 -2.54
CA LYS A 805 11.59 19.71 -1.75
C LYS A 805 11.71 18.64 -0.67
N LYS A 806 11.65 19.05 0.59
CA LYS A 806 11.53 18.12 1.73
C LYS A 806 10.09 17.61 1.81
N ILE A 807 9.96 16.29 1.87
CA ILE A 807 8.68 15.60 1.89
C ILE A 807 8.17 15.52 3.32
N THR A 808 6.92 15.93 3.53
CA THR A 808 6.25 15.79 4.83
C THR A 808 5.72 14.36 5.03
N ASP A 809 5.44 13.95 6.28
CA ASP A 809 4.86 12.62 6.51
C ASP A 809 3.48 12.48 5.85
N THR A 810 2.61 13.49 5.94
CA THR A 810 1.31 13.51 5.25
C THR A 810 1.45 13.25 3.75
N GLU A 811 2.39 13.90 3.07
CA GLU A 811 2.63 13.72 1.63
C GLU A 811 3.02 12.29 1.26
N SER A 812 3.79 11.61 2.12
CA SER A 812 4.17 10.22 1.89
C SER A 812 3.06 9.20 2.06
N TRP A 813 1.97 9.57 2.71
CA TRP A 813 0.85 8.67 3.00
C TRP A 813 -0.33 8.80 2.00
N ILE A 814 -0.35 9.82 1.13
CA ILE A 814 -1.47 10.11 0.21
C ILE A 814 -1.86 8.89 -0.64
N MET A 815 -0.98 8.46 -1.54
CA MET A 815 -1.26 7.32 -2.42
C MET A 815 -1.31 6.00 -1.63
N PRO A 816 -0.40 5.72 -0.69
CA PRO A 816 -0.44 4.47 0.07
C PRO A 816 -1.73 4.25 0.86
N ALA A 817 -2.27 5.28 1.52
CA ALA A 817 -3.53 5.14 2.26
C ALA A 817 -4.72 4.92 1.33
N TRP A 818 -4.78 5.65 0.21
CA TRP A 818 -5.83 5.47 -0.79
C TRP A 818 -5.80 4.06 -1.40
N LEU A 819 -4.62 3.58 -1.80
CA LEU A 819 -4.43 2.22 -2.30
C LEU A 819 -4.72 1.16 -1.25
N GLY A 820 -4.36 1.41 0.02
CA GLY A 820 -4.68 0.52 1.14
C GLY A 820 -6.17 0.23 1.25
N LEU A 821 -7.02 1.24 1.02
CA LEU A 821 -8.47 1.09 1.00
C LEU A 821 -9.02 0.59 -0.35
N ALA A 822 -8.39 0.94 -1.48
CA ALA A 822 -8.86 0.55 -2.81
C ALA A 822 -8.52 -0.92 -3.17
N PHE A 823 -7.34 -1.41 -2.82
CA PHE A 823 -6.89 -2.75 -3.21
C PHE A 823 -7.76 -3.91 -2.71
N PRO A 824 -8.34 -3.90 -1.50
CA PRO A 824 -9.30 -4.92 -1.11
C PRO A 824 -10.50 -5.03 -2.06
N MET A 825 -10.94 -3.90 -2.63
CA MET A 825 -12.08 -3.86 -3.56
C MET A 825 -11.71 -4.25 -4.99
N ILE A 826 -10.42 -4.17 -5.34
CA ILE A 826 -9.91 -4.38 -6.70
C ILE A 826 -9.22 -5.75 -6.86
N LEU A 827 -8.47 -6.17 -5.85
CA LEU A 827 -7.59 -7.35 -5.83
C LEU A 827 -8.04 -8.44 -4.87
N ASP A 828 -9.03 -8.15 -4.02
CA ASP A 828 -9.60 -9.09 -3.06
C ASP A 828 -8.60 -9.63 -2.02
N VAL A 829 -7.71 -8.75 -1.56
CA VAL A 829 -6.68 -9.03 -0.54
C VAL A 829 -6.90 -8.18 0.71
N LYS A 830 -6.44 -8.67 1.85
CA LYS A 830 -6.29 -7.84 3.04
C LYS A 830 -5.03 -6.98 2.92
N THR A 831 -5.10 -5.74 3.38
CA THR A 831 -4.03 -4.76 3.20
C THR A 831 -3.58 -4.15 4.52
N VAL A 832 -2.27 -3.97 4.65
CA VAL A 832 -1.69 -3.20 5.76
C VAL A 832 -0.75 -2.16 5.19
N VAL A 833 -0.95 -0.89 5.52
CA VAL A 833 -0.08 0.21 5.14
C VAL A 833 0.71 0.63 6.37
N SER A 834 2.04 0.65 6.31
CA SER A 834 2.90 0.97 7.44
C SER A 834 4.18 1.70 7.03
N GLU A 835 4.74 2.48 7.95
CA GLU A 835 6.12 3.00 7.81
C GLU A 835 7.16 1.92 8.13
N SER A 836 6.76 0.87 8.85
CA SER A 836 7.62 -0.24 9.23
C SER A 836 8.03 -1.06 8.00
N PRO A 837 9.32 -1.34 7.78
CA PRO A 837 9.78 -2.29 6.78
C PRO A 837 9.55 -3.75 7.21
N ILE A 838 9.07 -4.00 8.42
CA ILE A 838 8.80 -5.34 8.93
C ILE A 838 7.28 -5.57 8.87
N PRO A 839 6.81 -6.70 8.33
CA PRO A 839 5.40 -7.07 8.35
C PRO A 839 4.82 -7.02 9.76
N PRO A 840 3.69 -6.31 10.00
CA PRO A 840 3.08 -6.26 11.34
C PRO A 840 2.44 -7.58 11.79
N PHE A 841 2.05 -8.44 10.85
CA PHE A 841 1.39 -9.71 11.12
C PHE A 841 2.10 -10.86 10.41
N ASN A 842 1.98 -12.07 10.94
CA ASN A 842 2.46 -13.26 10.24
C ASN A 842 1.52 -13.65 9.11
N ASP A 843 0.20 -13.57 9.36
CA ASP A 843 -0.86 -14.05 8.48
C ASP A 843 -2.08 -13.11 8.50
N GLY A 844 -2.89 -13.14 7.44
CA GLY A 844 -4.14 -12.38 7.34
C GLY A 844 -5.24 -12.84 8.31
N ALA A 845 -5.03 -14.01 8.94
CA ALA A 845 -5.86 -14.50 10.04
C ALA A 845 -5.54 -13.86 11.41
N GLU A 846 -4.45 -13.11 11.57
CA GLU A 846 -4.09 -12.49 12.87
C GLU A 846 -4.87 -11.21 13.19
N PHE A 847 -5.62 -10.66 12.23
CA PHE A 847 -6.51 -9.52 12.43
C PHE A 847 -7.88 -9.77 11.76
N GLN A 848 -8.94 -9.27 12.39
CA GLN A 848 -10.32 -9.58 12.00
C GLN A 848 -10.74 -8.81 10.76
N GLU A 849 -10.32 -7.55 10.68
CA GLU A 849 -10.63 -6.59 9.64
C GLU A 849 -9.90 -6.89 8.33
N THR A 850 -10.14 -6.04 7.33
CA THR A 850 -9.54 -6.17 5.99
C THR A 850 -8.40 -5.18 5.76
N VAL A 851 -8.51 -3.96 6.31
CA VAL A 851 -7.50 -2.90 6.14
C VAL A 851 -6.95 -2.45 7.48
N PHE A 852 -5.64 -2.27 7.57
CA PHE A 852 -4.98 -1.60 8.69
C PHE A 852 -4.04 -0.48 8.20
N LEU A 853 -4.26 0.74 8.67
CA LEU A 853 -3.39 1.90 8.46
C LEU A 853 -2.49 2.10 9.69
N ASP A 854 -1.35 1.42 9.72
CA ASP A 854 -0.42 1.40 10.85
C ASP A 854 0.43 2.67 10.94
N GLY A 855 0.03 3.59 11.80
CA GLY A 855 0.75 4.84 12.05
C GLY A 855 0.40 5.97 11.08
N ALA A 856 -0.83 6.01 10.57
CA ALA A 856 -1.27 7.08 9.68
C ALA A 856 -1.15 8.49 10.32
N PRO A 857 -0.74 9.52 9.55
CA PRO A 857 -0.65 10.89 10.04
C PRO A 857 -2.00 11.42 10.54
N PRO A 858 -2.01 12.38 11.49
CA PRO A 858 -3.25 12.95 12.02
C PRO A 858 -4.24 13.43 10.94
N ALA A 859 -3.73 13.97 9.82
CA ALA A 859 -4.56 14.41 8.70
C ALA A 859 -5.41 13.28 8.10
N LEU A 860 -4.84 12.07 7.94
CA LEU A 860 -5.61 10.94 7.42
C LEU A 860 -6.56 10.41 8.47
N ARG A 861 -6.11 10.28 9.73
CA ARG A 861 -6.97 9.85 10.84
C ARG A 861 -8.17 10.78 11.05
N ALA A 862 -8.01 12.10 10.87
CA ALA A 862 -9.11 13.06 10.89
C ALA A 862 -10.13 12.85 9.76
N LEU A 863 -9.69 12.37 8.58
CA LEU A 863 -10.60 12.09 7.46
C LEU A 863 -11.29 10.73 7.62
N VAL A 864 -10.55 9.67 7.97
CA VAL A 864 -11.08 8.28 7.99
C VAL A 864 -11.51 7.78 9.37
N GLN A 865 -11.27 8.57 10.42
CA GLN A 865 -11.73 8.40 11.81
C GLN A 865 -11.18 7.19 12.59
N ARG A 866 -10.54 6.22 11.92
CA ARG A 866 -9.93 5.03 12.55
C ARG A 866 -8.76 4.49 11.73
N ASP A 867 -8.12 3.45 12.27
CA ASP A 867 -6.98 2.80 11.62
C ASP A 867 -7.31 1.41 11.06
N LEU A 868 -8.35 0.73 11.58
CA LEU A 868 -8.78 -0.61 11.17
C LEU A 868 -10.16 -0.57 10.50
N PHE A 869 -10.31 -1.20 9.32
CA PHE A 869 -11.55 -1.16 8.54
C PHE A 869 -11.99 -2.55 8.08
N ARG A 870 -13.25 -2.89 8.35
CA ARG A 870 -13.92 -4.05 7.74
C ARG A 870 -14.18 -3.84 6.26
N LEU A 871 -14.31 -4.93 5.50
CA LEU A 871 -14.45 -4.92 4.04
C LEU A 871 -15.65 -4.07 3.56
N ASP A 872 -16.81 -4.27 4.16
CA ASP A 872 -18.04 -3.55 3.79
C ASP A 872 -17.97 -2.06 4.14
N TYR A 873 -17.26 -1.70 5.21
CA TYR A 873 -17.08 -0.32 5.60
C TYR A 873 -16.27 0.52 4.63
N ILE A 874 -15.49 -0.08 3.73
CA ILE A 874 -14.63 0.65 2.80
C ILE A 874 -15.46 1.57 1.88
N LEU A 875 -16.61 1.09 1.41
CA LEU A 875 -17.53 1.83 0.52
C LEU A 875 -18.90 2.10 1.13
N GLU A 876 -19.15 1.69 2.38
CA GLU A 876 -20.41 1.93 3.06
C GLU A 876 -20.22 2.65 4.39
N SER A 877 -21.21 3.45 4.78
CA SER A 877 -21.27 4.02 6.12
C SER A 877 -21.40 2.93 7.19
N TRP A 878 -20.95 3.23 8.40
CA TRP A 878 -21.09 2.35 9.57
C TRP A 878 -21.51 3.12 10.80
N GLU A 879 -21.93 2.39 11.83
CA GLU A 879 -22.37 2.96 13.10
C GLU A 879 -21.61 2.30 14.25
N GLU A 880 -21.11 3.10 15.17
CA GLU A 880 -20.39 2.64 16.36
C GLU A 880 -20.76 3.55 17.54
N GLU A 881 -21.12 2.94 18.67
CA GLU A 881 -21.55 3.67 19.89
C GLU A 881 -22.66 4.72 19.63
N GLY A 882 -23.55 4.47 18.67
CA GLY A 882 -24.64 5.38 18.30
C GLY A 882 -24.21 6.58 17.43
N LYS A 883 -22.97 6.61 16.96
CA LYS A 883 -22.47 7.60 15.98
C LYS A 883 -22.33 6.97 14.61
N LYS A 884 -22.75 7.70 13.57
CA LYS A 884 -22.57 7.27 12.18
C LYS A 884 -21.29 7.84 11.60
N TYR A 885 -20.68 7.08 10.69
CA TYR A 885 -19.45 7.42 10.00
C TYR A 885 -19.58 7.17 8.49
N SER A 886 -18.95 8.03 7.69
CA SER A 886 -18.96 7.94 6.22
C SER A 886 -17.89 6.99 5.68
N ALA A 887 -18.16 6.37 4.53
CA ALA A 887 -17.26 5.42 3.86
C ALA A 887 -15.85 6.03 3.61
N PRO A 888 -14.77 5.46 4.15
CA PRO A 888 -13.46 6.08 4.18
C PRO A 888 -12.84 6.24 2.80
N LEU A 889 -13.08 5.31 1.85
CA LEU A 889 -12.53 5.43 0.49
C LEU A 889 -13.20 6.58 -0.28
N ASN A 890 -14.51 6.75 -0.12
CA ASN A 890 -15.24 7.88 -0.70
C ASN A 890 -14.82 9.20 -0.04
N THR A 891 -14.67 9.22 1.29
CA THR A 891 -14.18 10.37 2.05
C THR A 891 -12.78 10.80 1.60
N LEU A 892 -11.82 9.87 1.47
CA LEU A 892 -10.49 10.20 0.96
C LEU A 892 -10.53 10.70 -0.49
N THR A 893 -11.28 10.02 -1.36
CA THR A 893 -11.37 10.39 -2.79
C THR A 893 -11.96 11.80 -2.95
N ALA A 894 -13.02 12.12 -2.20
CA ALA A 894 -13.61 13.45 -2.18
C ALA A 894 -12.67 14.50 -1.57
N ALA A 895 -12.03 14.21 -0.43
CA ALA A 895 -11.10 15.14 0.22
C ALA A 895 -9.91 15.48 -0.67
N TYR A 896 -9.33 14.46 -1.32
CA TYR A 896 -8.22 14.61 -2.24
C TYR A 896 -8.66 15.40 -3.48
N SER A 897 -9.88 15.18 -3.98
CA SER A 897 -10.42 15.94 -5.10
C SER A 897 -10.62 17.41 -4.78
N ILE A 898 -11.23 17.73 -3.62
CA ILE A 898 -11.38 19.10 -3.12
C ILE A 898 -10.01 19.76 -2.94
N HIS A 899 -9.03 19.02 -2.39
CA HIS A 899 -7.67 19.51 -2.21
C HIS A 899 -7.04 19.89 -3.54
N LEU A 900 -7.11 19.01 -4.56
CA LEU A 900 -6.55 19.28 -5.88
C LEU A 900 -7.28 20.46 -6.57
N ASP A 901 -8.58 20.62 -6.37
CA ASP A 901 -9.33 21.78 -6.87
C ASP A 901 -8.77 23.11 -6.31
N VAL A 902 -8.47 23.16 -5.00
CA VAL A 902 -8.15 24.44 -4.31
C VAL A 902 -6.66 24.73 -4.19
N ASN A 903 -5.85 23.71 -3.91
CA ASN A 903 -4.47 23.90 -3.45
C ASN A 903 -3.42 23.60 -4.52
N SER A 904 -3.77 22.89 -5.58
CA SER A 904 -2.83 22.56 -6.65
C SER A 904 -2.40 23.80 -7.42
N LYS A 905 -1.15 23.79 -7.92
CA LYS A 905 -0.56 24.93 -8.63
C LYS A 905 0.15 24.44 -9.90
N GLN A 906 0.05 25.23 -10.96
CA GLN A 906 0.88 25.07 -12.14
C GLN A 906 2.05 26.06 -12.03
N GLY A 907 3.28 25.55 -11.92
CA GLY A 907 4.49 26.38 -11.80
C GLY A 907 5.47 26.16 -12.95
N LYS A 908 6.56 26.95 -12.97
CA LYS A 908 7.67 26.81 -13.95
C LYS A 908 8.32 25.42 -13.93
N THR A 909 8.22 24.70 -12.82
CA THR A 909 8.73 23.33 -12.62
C THR A 909 7.69 22.24 -12.90
N GLY A 910 6.50 22.60 -13.39
CA GLY A 910 5.36 21.71 -13.65
C GLY A 910 4.27 21.78 -12.58
N TYR A 911 3.29 20.87 -12.70
CA TYR A 911 2.15 20.72 -11.78
C TYR A 911 2.59 20.30 -10.38
N ASP A 912 2.22 21.04 -9.33
CA ASP A 912 2.41 20.68 -7.92
C ASP A 912 1.04 20.51 -7.23
N PRO A 913 0.70 19.29 -6.75
CA PRO A 913 -0.55 19.08 -6.01
C PRO A 913 -0.55 19.73 -4.62
N ASN A 914 0.61 20.16 -4.10
CA ASN A 914 0.73 20.90 -2.84
C ASN A 914 0.07 20.19 -1.64
N TRP A 915 0.29 18.87 -1.55
CA TRP A 915 -0.26 17.98 -0.52
C TRP A 915 0.08 18.39 0.92
N GLY A 916 1.10 19.23 1.15
CA GLY A 916 1.39 19.82 2.46
C GLY A 916 0.22 20.59 3.09
N LYS A 917 -0.74 21.09 2.28
CA LYS A 917 -1.96 21.76 2.77
C LYS A 917 -3.10 20.80 3.14
N LEU A 918 -2.97 19.50 2.90
CA LEU A 918 -4.03 18.54 3.21
C LEU A 918 -4.35 18.50 4.71
N THR A 919 -3.35 18.69 5.58
CA THR A 919 -3.55 18.70 7.03
C THR A 919 -4.55 19.77 7.47
N GLU A 920 -4.49 20.96 6.88
CA GLU A 920 -5.44 22.05 7.15
C GLU A 920 -6.85 21.67 6.70
N LEU A 921 -6.98 21.10 5.50
CA LEU A 921 -8.25 20.64 4.95
C LEU A 921 -8.89 19.53 5.79
N ALA A 922 -8.10 18.56 6.23
CA ALA A 922 -8.56 17.47 7.07
C ALA A 922 -9.11 17.96 8.42
N ILE A 923 -8.37 18.83 9.12
CA ILE A 923 -8.79 19.40 10.41
C ILE A 923 -10.08 20.23 10.26
N ASN A 924 -10.18 20.98 9.16
CA ASN A 924 -11.37 21.76 8.87
C ASN A 924 -12.60 20.86 8.66
N LEU A 925 -12.48 19.81 7.84
CA LEU A 925 -13.57 18.86 7.59
C LEU A 925 -13.96 18.04 8.84
N GLU A 926 -13.00 17.66 9.67
CA GLU A 926 -13.25 17.02 10.97
C GLU A 926 -14.03 17.96 11.91
N THR A 927 -13.71 19.26 11.89
CA THR A 927 -14.41 20.28 12.69
C THR A 927 -15.85 20.47 12.22
N SER A 928 -16.09 20.49 10.90
CA SER A 928 -17.43 20.54 10.32
C SER A 928 -17.42 20.14 8.84
N PRO A 929 -18.34 19.25 8.40
CA PRO A 929 -18.54 18.96 6.98
C PRO A 929 -18.87 20.20 6.13
N LEU A 930 -19.39 21.27 6.73
CA LEU A 930 -19.72 22.52 6.01
C LEU A 930 -18.50 23.21 5.39
N TYR A 931 -17.28 22.87 5.81
CA TYR A 931 -16.05 23.39 5.20
C TYR A 931 -15.91 23.01 3.72
N VAL A 932 -16.64 22.01 3.22
CA VAL A 932 -16.75 21.74 1.77
C VAL A 932 -17.12 23.02 1.00
N PHE A 933 -18.06 23.82 1.52
CA PHE A 933 -18.49 25.07 0.88
C PHE A 933 -17.49 26.22 1.08
N HIS A 934 -16.76 26.22 2.19
CA HIS A 934 -15.64 27.16 2.38
C HIS A 934 -14.57 26.94 1.30
N TYR A 935 -14.22 25.68 1.02
CA TYR A 935 -13.26 25.33 -0.03
C TYR A 935 -13.77 25.65 -1.43
N LEU A 936 -15.07 25.48 -1.70
CA LEU A 936 -15.68 25.96 -2.96
C LEU A 936 -15.54 27.49 -3.13
N LYS A 937 -15.73 28.25 -2.05
CA LYS A 937 -15.54 29.71 -2.05
C LYS A 937 -14.07 30.11 -2.19
N GLN A 938 -13.15 29.33 -1.63
CA GLN A 938 -11.71 29.55 -1.80
C GLN A 938 -11.27 29.29 -3.24
N TRP A 939 -11.74 28.20 -3.85
CA TRP A 939 -11.55 27.91 -5.27
C TRP A 939 -11.99 29.08 -6.15
N LYS A 940 -13.20 29.60 -5.89
CA LYS A 940 -13.76 30.77 -6.60
C LYS A 940 -12.80 31.97 -6.58
N ARG A 941 -12.22 32.28 -5.42
CA ARG A 941 -11.28 33.41 -5.26
C ARG A 941 -9.96 33.20 -5.98
N GLY A 942 -9.46 31.96 -6.03
CA GLY A 942 -8.18 31.65 -6.68
C GLY A 942 -8.22 31.63 -8.21
N LYS A 943 -9.41 31.59 -8.82
CA LYS A 943 -9.62 31.55 -10.28
C LYS A 943 -10.20 32.84 -10.85
N ASP A 944 -10.28 33.92 -10.05
CA ASP A 944 -10.93 35.19 -10.40
C ASP A 944 -12.34 35.04 -11.00
N ALA A 945 -13.04 33.95 -10.66
CA ALA A 945 -14.37 33.67 -11.18
C ALA A 945 -15.44 34.43 -10.38
N ASP A 946 -16.29 35.18 -11.08
CA ASP A 946 -17.37 35.98 -10.46
C ASP A 946 -18.40 35.11 -9.70
N ILE A 947 -18.73 33.92 -10.21
CA ILE A 947 -19.64 32.93 -9.60
C ILE A 947 -19.26 31.50 -10.03
N PRO A 948 -19.21 30.50 -9.13
CA PRO A 948 -19.13 29.09 -9.52
C PRO A 948 -20.33 28.65 -10.36
N SER A 949 -20.10 27.80 -11.36
CA SER A 949 -21.18 27.23 -12.19
C SER A 949 -22.17 26.40 -11.34
N ALA A 950 -23.44 26.35 -11.75
CA ALA A 950 -24.45 25.55 -11.05
C ALA A 950 -24.05 24.07 -10.95
N ASN A 951 -23.41 23.53 -11.98
CA ASN A 951 -22.92 22.14 -12.00
C ASN A 951 -21.79 21.90 -10.98
N ARG A 952 -20.87 22.86 -10.79
CA ARG A 952 -19.83 22.76 -9.75
C ARG A 952 -20.42 22.90 -8.34
N ILE A 953 -21.40 23.79 -8.15
CA ILE A 953 -22.10 23.87 -6.86
C ILE A 953 -22.82 22.53 -6.58
N ALA A 954 -23.43 21.93 -7.60
CA ALA A 954 -24.07 20.62 -7.49
C ALA A 954 -23.04 19.54 -7.13
N LEU A 955 -21.86 19.49 -7.77
CA LEU A 955 -20.77 18.56 -7.42
C LEU A 955 -20.45 18.58 -5.92
N TYR A 956 -20.22 19.78 -5.38
CA TYR A 956 -19.86 19.94 -3.98
C TYR A 956 -20.99 19.56 -3.03
N LEU A 957 -22.24 19.86 -3.39
CA LEU A 957 -23.40 19.62 -2.53
C LEU A 957 -23.91 18.16 -2.59
N TYR A 958 -24.08 17.61 -3.78
CA TYR A 958 -24.72 16.29 -3.96
C TYR A 958 -23.72 15.14 -3.95
N ASP A 959 -22.45 15.39 -4.27
CA ASP A 959 -21.48 14.31 -4.45
C ASP A 959 -20.38 14.36 -3.37
N PHE A 960 -19.79 15.53 -3.10
CA PHE A 960 -18.73 15.65 -2.07
C PHE A 960 -19.26 15.74 -0.64
N TYR A 961 -20.25 16.58 -0.36
CA TYR A 961 -20.75 16.78 1.01
C TYR A 961 -21.20 15.47 1.71
N PRO A 962 -21.95 14.55 1.06
CA PRO A 962 -22.36 13.28 1.68
C PRO A 962 -21.17 12.39 2.07
N CYS A 963 -20.00 12.57 1.45
CA CYS A 963 -18.79 11.82 1.83
C CYS A 963 -18.24 12.22 3.20
N PHE A 964 -18.70 13.33 3.79
CA PHE A 964 -18.27 13.84 5.11
C PHE A 964 -19.40 13.89 6.14
N ASP A 965 -20.66 13.78 5.70
CA ASP A 965 -21.83 13.79 6.57
C ASP A 965 -22.68 12.52 6.37
N PRO A 966 -22.57 11.52 7.25
CA PRO A 966 -23.27 10.24 7.11
C PRO A 966 -24.78 10.35 7.41
N TYR A 967 -25.27 11.52 7.82
CA TYR A 967 -26.67 11.81 8.06
C TYR A 967 -27.40 12.37 6.83
N VAL A 968 -26.70 12.44 5.69
CA VAL A 968 -27.21 12.97 4.43
C VAL A 968 -27.25 11.90 3.36
N GLN A 969 -28.38 11.82 2.66
CA GLN A 969 -28.54 11.07 1.42
C GLN A 969 -28.89 12.05 0.30
N ALA A 970 -28.04 12.10 -0.72
CA ALA A 970 -28.23 12.94 -1.89
C ALA A 970 -28.70 12.09 -3.07
N ASN A 971 -29.71 12.58 -3.79
CA ASN A 971 -30.11 12.02 -5.08
C ASN A 971 -29.70 12.99 -6.18
N ARG A 972 -28.65 12.63 -6.92
CA ARG A 972 -28.09 13.46 -7.98
C ARG A 972 -29.06 13.66 -9.15
N THR A 973 -29.81 12.63 -9.53
CA THR A 973 -30.76 12.68 -10.67
C THR A 973 -31.90 13.64 -10.41
N ASN A 974 -32.46 13.61 -9.20
CA ASN A 974 -33.59 14.45 -8.82
C ASN A 974 -33.17 15.79 -8.19
N LEU A 975 -31.87 15.98 -7.95
CA LEU A 975 -31.30 17.12 -7.24
C LEU A 975 -31.99 17.32 -5.87
N THR A 976 -32.20 16.23 -5.14
CA THR A 976 -32.82 16.24 -3.80
C THR A 976 -31.83 15.80 -2.73
N ILE A 977 -32.04 16.29 -1.50
CA ILE A 977 -31.25 15.92 -0.33
C ILE A 977 -32.20 15.60 0.80
N ASP A 978 -32.09 14.37 1.26
CA ASP A 978 -32.75 13.85 2.46
C ASP A 978 -31.73 13.82 3.59
N MET A 979 -32.11 14.36 4.75
CA MET A 979 -31.19 14.48 5.89
C MET A 979 -31.94 14.39 7.21
N THR A 980 -31.23 13.91 8.24
CA THR A 980 -31.74 13.95 9.62
C THR A 980 -31.43 15.30 10.28
N ALA A 981 -32.08 15.59 11.42
CA ALA A 981 -31.84 16.82 12.16
C ALA A 981 -30.41 16.96 12.73
N GLU A 982 -29.66 15.84 12.81
CA GLU A 982 -28.28 15.79 13.28
C GLU A 982 -27.28 16.34 12.25
N SER A 983 -27.66 16.42 10.97
CA SER A 983 -26.79 16.95 9.91
C SER A 983 -26.53 18.45 10.10
N PRO A 984 -25.27 18.91 10.06
CA PRO A 984 -24.94 20.33 10.01
C PRO A 984 -25.56 21.08 8.82
N LEU A 985 -25.91 20.37 7.74
CA LEU A 985 -26.56 20.93 6.54
C LEU A 985 -28.01 21.37 6.80
N ASN A 986 -28.64 20.83 7.84
CA ASN A 986 -30.04 21.05 8.17
C ASN A 986 -30.36 22.54 8.39
N HIS A 987 -29.54 23.25 9.17
CA HIS A 987 -29.79 24.67 9.45
C HIS A 987 -29.64 25.56 8.22
N PRO A 988 -28.53 25.51 7.45
CA PRO A 988 -28.40 26.31 6.24
C PRO A 988 -29.51 26.07 5.20
N LYS A 989 -29.93 24.81 5.01
CA LYS A 989 -31.03 24.46 4.10
C LYS A 989 -32.35 25.12 4.52
N ASN A 990 -32.77 24.90 5.78
CA ASN A 990 -34.02 25.46 6.31
C ASN A 990 -34.01 27.00 6.33
N LEU A 991 -32.90 27.62 6.76
CA LEU A 991 -32.76 29.08 6.73
C LEU A 991 -32.96 29.61 5.32
N THR A 992 -32.33 28.96 4.33
CA THR A 992 -32.46 29.33 2.92
C THR A 992 -33.87 29.19 2.39
N GLU A 993 -34.56 28.09 2.70
CA GLU A 993 -35.96 27.88 2.32
C GLU A 993 -36.90 28.91 2.97
N LEU A 994 -36.67 29.25 4.24
CA LEU A 994 -37.50 30.19 4.99
C LEU A 994 -37.34 31.63 4.50
N TYR A 995 -36.11 32.15 4.40
CA TYR A 995 -35.94 33.55 3.95
C TYR A 995 -36.34 33.73 2.48
N ARG A 996 -36.25 32.67 1.68
CA ARG A 996 -36.77 32.65 0.30
C ARG A 996 -38.29 32.79 0.23
N GLN A 997 -39.06 32.57 1.28
CA GLN A 997 -40.52 32.77 1.21
C GLN A 997 -40.91 34.24 1.18
N PHE A 998 -40.07 35.15 1.71
CA PHE A 998 -40.35 36.59 1.75
C PHE A 998 -39.34 37.45 0.98
N TYR A 999 -38.08 37.00 0.83
CA TYR A 999 -36.99 37.75 0.20
C TYR A 999 -36.38 37.03 -1.01
N ARG A 1000 -36.12 37.78 -2.09
CA ARG A 1000 -35.33 37.37 -3.25
C ARG A 1000 -34.26 38.40 -3.54
N ALA A 1001 -33.01 38.00 -3.71
CA ALA A 1001 -31.94 38.89 -4.15
C ALA A 1001 -32.20 39.37 -5.59
N LYS A 1002 -31.97 40.66 -5.86
CA LYS A 1002 -32.13 41.30 -7.18
C LYS A 1002 -30.76 41.57 -7.81
N SER A 1003 -30.64 41.35 -9.12
CA SER A 1003 -29.45 41.74 -9.90
C SER A 1003 -29.53 43.21 -10.30
N SER A 1004 -28.39 43.89 -10.32
CA SER A 1004 -28.25 45.25 -10.86
C SER A 1004 -27.87 45.17 -12.34
N LYS A 1005 -28.72 45.72 -13.23
CA LYS A 1005 -28.51 45.92 -14.69
C LYS A 1005 -27.43 45.03 -15.33
N GLY A 1006 -27.75 43.77 -15.61
CA GLY A 1006 -26.90 42.84 -16.37
C GLY A 1006 -25.75 42.20 -15.58
N LYS A 1007 -25.57 42.48 -14.29
CA LYS A 1007 -24.49 41.91 -13.47
C LYS A 1007 -24.91 40.66 -12.68
N PRO A 1008 -23.98 39.73 -12.40
CA PRO A 1008 -24.22 38.61 -11.50
C PRO A 1008 -24.72 39.05 -10.12
N ILE A 1009 -25.61 38.25 -9.49
CA ILE A 1009 -26.12 38.54 -8.14
C ILE A 1009 -24.96 38.37 -7.13
N LYS A 1010 -24.67 39.45 -6.40
CA LYS A 1010 -23.62 39.49 -5.39
C LYS A 1010 -23.98 38.62 -4.18
N ALA A 1011 -22.97 37.97 -3.59
CA ALA A 1011 -23.11 37.16 -2.37
C ALA A 1011 -23.78 37.94 -1.22
N ASN A 1012 -23.35 39.18 -0.99
CA ASN A 1012 -23.88 40.04 0.07
C ASN A 1012 -25.39 40.35 -0.10
N ALA A 1013 -25.91 40.36 -1.33
CA ALA A 1013 -27.34 40.54 -1.57
C ALA A 1013 -28.13 39.27 -1.21
N ILE A 1014 -27.58 38.09 -1.52
CA ILE A 1014 -28.19 36.80 -1.16
C ILE A 1014 -28.26 36.63 0.35
N LEU A 1015 -27.16 36.95 1.04
CA LEU A 1015 -26.98 36.71 2.47
C LEU A 1015 -27.59 37.80 3.36
N LYS A 1016 -28.19 38.83 2.76
CA LYS A 1016 -28.67 40.01 3.49
C LYS A 1016 -29.63 39.71 4.66
N PRO A 1017 -30.62 38.79 4.52
CA PRO A 1017 -31.48 38.41 5.64
C PRO A 1017 -30.73 37.69 6.78
N ILE A 1018 -29.73 36.87 6.45
CA ILE A 1018 -28.91 36.16 7.45
C ILE A 1018 -28.03 37.17 8.19
N ASP A 1019 -27.39 38.09 7.47
CA ASP A 1019 -26.49 39.09 8.02
C ASP A 1019 -27.21 40.02 9.01
N GLU A 1020 -28.41 40.50 8.65
CA GLU A 1020 -29.21 41.38 9.52
C GLU A 1020 -29.73 40.64 10.77
N ALA A 1021 -30.12 39.37 10.64
CA ALA A 1021 -30.55 38.56 11.78
C ALA A 1021 -29.40 38.21 12.72
N ALA A 1022 -28.26 37.79 12.18
CA ALA A 1022 -27.07 37.47 12.97
C ALA A 1022 -26.51 38.70 13.69
N ASP A 1023 -26.51 39.88 13.05
CA ASP A 1023 -26.03 41.12 13.67
C ASP A 1023 -26.84 41.49 14.91
N VAL A 1024 -28.16 41.30 14.88
CA VAL A 1024 -29.05 41.52 16.04
C VAL A 1024 -28.72 40.55 17.17
N ILE A 1025 -28.57 39.25 16.88
CA ILE A 1025 -28.26 38.23 17.88
C ILE A 1025 -26.91 38.53 18.56
N LEU A 1026 -25.89 38.89 17.77
CA LEU A 1026 -24.53 39.13 18.25
C LEU A 1026 -24.40 40.44 19.06
N LYS A 1027 -25.18 41.47 18.75
CA LYS A 1027 -25.13 42.79 19.43
C LYS A 1027 -26.14 42.96 20.58
N ALA A 1028 -27.16 42.10 20.67
CA ALA A 1028 -28.16 42.20 21.73
C ALA A 1028 -27.51 42.02 23.12
N ASP A 1029 -27.90 42.85 24.09
CA ASP A 1029 -27.41 42.78 25.47
C ASP A 1029 -27.87 41.49 26.17
N ASN A 1030 -27.06 40.97 27.10
CA ASN A 1030 -27.36 39.74 27.87
C ASN A 1030 -28.66 39.85 28.67
N ALA A 1031 -29.07 41.08 29.02
CA ALA A 1031 -30.30 41.35 29.77
C ALA A 1031 -31.60 41.21 28.93
N ILE A 1032 -31.51 41.07 27.60
CA ILE A 1032 -32.65 41.06 26.66
C ILE A 1032 -32.95 39.64 26.15
N SER A 1033 -32.66 38.62 26.98
CA SER A 1033 -32.83 37.19 26.67
C SER A 1033 -34.21 36.83 26.12
N ASP A 1034 -35.29 37.40 26.68
CA ASP A 1034 -36.63 36.84 26.51
C ASP A 1034 -37.38 37.31 25.24
N ASP A 1035 -36.84 38.27 24.48
CA ASP A 1035 -37.52 38.83 23.29
C ASP A 1035 -36.65 38.90 22.02
N LEU A 1036 -35.58 38.10 21.95
CA LEU A 1036 -34.63 38.10 20.82
C LEU A 1036 -35.31 37.77 19.47
N THR A 1037 -36.33 36.90 19.48
CA THR A 1037 -37.12 36.57 18.29
C THR A 1037 -37.82 37.79 17.71
N SER A 1038 -38.47 38.61 18.55
CA SER A 1038 -39.19 39.80 18.10
C SER A 1038 -38.23 40.88 17.60
N LEU A 1039 -37.05 41.01 18.21
CA LEU A 1039 -36.01 41.94 17.75
C LEU A 1039 -35.48 41.57 16.36
N VAL A 1040 -35.18 40.29 16.13
CA VAL A 1040 -34.76 39.79 14.80
C VAL A 1040 -35.88 40.01 13.78
N ALA A 1041 -37.13 39.66 14.12
CA ALA A 1041 -38.28 39.87 13.24
C ALA A 1041 -38.48 41.36 12.90
N ALA A 1042 -38.38 42.26 13.89
CA ALA A 1042 -38.52 43.70 13.69
C ALA A 1042 -37.42 44.26 12.77
N GLN A 1043 -36.17 43.79 12.92
CA GLN A 1043 -35.08 44.21 12.03
C GLN A 1043 -35.28 43.73 10.60
N LEU A 1044 -35.78 42.52 10.40
CA LEU A 1044 -36.11 41.98 9.08
C LEU A 1044 -37.31 42.67 8.44
N VAL A 1045 -38.32 43.07 9.21
CA VAL A 1045 -39.43 43.91 8.71
C VAL A 1045 -38.89 45.24 8.21
N LYS A 1046 -37.98 45.89 8.95
CA LYS A 1046 -37.29 47.12 8.49
C LYS A 1046 -36.47 46.89 7.22
N LEU A 1047 -35.81 45.74 7.08
CA LEU A 1047 -35.13 45.37 5.84
C LEU A 1047 -36.14 45.30 4.68
N MET A 1048 -37.28 44.63 4.87
CA MET A 1048 -38.30 44.48 3.83
C MET A 1048 -38.98 45.80 3.47
N ASP A 1049 -39.19 46.72 4.43
CA ASP A 1049 -39.65 48.08 4.15
C ASP A 1049 -38.66 48.86 3.27
N ARG A 1050 -37.35 48.69 3.52
CA ARG A 1050 -36.30 49.27 2.67
C ARG A 1050 -36.27 48.63 1.28
N VAL A 1051 -36.47 47.32 1.18
CA VAL A 1051 -36.57 46.61 -0.11
C VAL A 1051 -37.78 47.09 -0.91
N ARG A 1052 -38.95 47.27 -0.27
CA ARG A 1052 -40.17 47.78 -0.92
C ARG A 1052 -40.05 49.24 -1.35
N SER A 1053 -39.38 50.07 -0.55
CA SER A 1053 -39.08 51.46 -0.91
C SER A 1053 -37.90 51.60 -1.87
N GLN A 1054 -37.37 50.49 -2.40
CA GLN A 1054 -36.21 50.45 -3.31
C GLN A 1054 -34.94 51.09 -2.74
N THR A 1055 -34.85 51.26 -1.42
CA THR A 1055 -33.70 51.82 -0.71
C THR A 1055 -32.69 50.75 -0.26
N ALA A 1056 -33.00 49.46 -0.46
CA ALA A 1056 -32.10 48.33 -0.24
C ALA A 1056 -32.17 47.31 -1.38
N GLU A 1057 -31.08 46.59 -1.62
CA GLU A 1057 -31.02 45.52 -2.63
C GLU A 1057 -31.95 44.34 -2.26
N GLY A 1058 -32.81 43.92 -3.19
CA GLY A 1058 -33.73 42.79 -3.02
C GLY A 1058 -35.05 42.94 -3.78
N ARG A 1059 -35.89 41.91 -3.72
CA ARG A 1059 -37.26 41.86 -4.23
C ARG A 1059 -38.13 41.12 -3.21
N TYR A 1060 -39.30 41.68 -2.93
CA TYR A 1060 -40.31 41.04 -2.09
C TYR A 1060 -41.06 39.94 -2.88
N VAL A 1061 -41.40 38.84 -2.21
CA VAL A 1061 -42.13 37.71 -2.82
C VAL A 1061 -43.63 37.83 -2.59
N ILE A 1062 -44.04 38.23 -1.38
CA ILE A 1062 -45.44 38.31 -0.95
C ILE A 1062 -45.91 39.77 -1.08
N LYS A 1063 -47.03 40.03 -1.76
CA LYS A 1063 -47.55 41.40 -1.94
C LYS A 1063 -48.14 41.99 -0.65
N GLU A 1064 -48.87 41.17 0.10
CA GLU A 1064 -49.58 41.54 1.33
C GLU A 1064 -48.64 41.57 2.55
N ARG A 1065 -48.81 42.56 3.44
CA ARG A 1065 -47.89 42.81 4.57
C ARG A 1065 -48.05 41.82 5.72
N ASP A 1066 -49.28 41.39 6.02
CA ASP A 1066 -49.53 40.47 7.14
C ASP A 1066 -48.97 39.07 6.91
N PRO A 1067 -49.22 38.40 5.75
CA PRO A 1067 -48.57 37.10 5.47
C PRO A 1067 -47.06 37.21 5.28
N GLU A 1068 -46.52 38.34 4.80
CA GLU A 1068 -45.07 38.59 4.78
C GLU A 1068 -44.48 38.62 6.20
N ARG A 1069 -45.16 39.29 7.14
CA ARG A 1069 -44.75 39.36 8.55
C ARG A 1069 -44.78 37.99 9.22
N GLU A 1070 -45.77 37.14 8.90
CA GLU A 1070 -45.81 35.76 9.40
C GLU A 1070 -44.58 34.96 8.96
N LYS A 1071 -44.21 35.04 7.68
CA LYS A 1071 -43.00 34.36 7.16
C LYS A 1071 -41.69 34.90 7.72
N ILE A 1072 -41.61 36.22 7.96
CA ILE A 1072 -40.47 36.82 8.66
C ILE A 1072 -40.39 36.28 10.09
N LEU A 1073 -41.53 36.14 10.78
CA LEU A 1073 -41.59 35.61 12.14
C LEU A 1073 -41.19 34.14 12.19
N ASP A 1074 -41.59 33.32 11.20
CA ASP A 1074 -41.17 31.91 11.09
C ASP A 1074 -39.65 31.79 10.94
N PHE A 1075 -39.03 32.60 10.06
CA PHE A 1075 -37.57 32.65 9.93
C PHE A 1075 -36.89 33.11 11.22
N ALA A 1076 -37.38 34.18 11.86
CA ALA A 1076 -36.81 34.71 13.08
C ALA A 1076 -36.91 33.68 14.24
N LYS A 1077 -38.05 33.00 14.37
CA LYS A 1077 -38.23 31.91 15.35
C LYS A 1077 -37.24 30.79 15.12
N TYR A 1078 -37.07 30.34 13.88
CA TYR A 1078 -36.14 29.25 13.57
C TYR A 1078 -34.68 29.63 13.84
N PHE A 1079 -34.24 30.81 13.37
CA PHE A 1079 -32.85 31.25 13.59
C PHE A 1079 -32.57 31.45 15.10
N VAL A 1080 -33.49 32.03 15.85
CA VAL A 1080 -33.27 32.24 17.29
C VAL A 1080 -33.39 30.93 18.07
N LYS A 1081 -34.49 30.19 17.93
CA LYS A 1081 -34.76 29.02 18.77
C LYS A 1081 -34.00 27.78 18.33
N ASP A 1082 -34.03 27.45 17.04
CA ASP A 1082 -33.47 26.20 16.55
C ASP A 1082 -31.97 26.30 16.27
N VAL A 1083 -31.50 27.44 15.75
CA VAL A 1083 -30.07 27.61 15.46
C VAL A 1083 -29.31 28.16 16.67
N PHE A 1084 -29.68 29.33 17.19
CA PHE A 1084 -28.91 29.99 18.25
C PHE A 1084 -29.10 29.35 19.64
N GLU A 1085 -30.33 29.17 20.11
CA GLU A 1085 -30.62 28.62 21.43
C GLU A 1085 -30.33 27.12 21.51
N LYS A 1086 -30.86 26.31 20.59
CA LYS A 1086 -30.67 24.85 20.63
C LYS A 1086 -29.26 24.42 20.20
N SER A 1087 -28.84 24.77 18.99
CA SER A 1087 -27.57 24.25 18.43
C SER A 1087 -26.33 24.94 18.98
N PHE A 1088 -26.38 26.27 19.16
CA PHE A 1088 -25.27 27.04 19.74
C PHE A 1088 -25.40 27.30 21.25
N LYS A 1089 -26.41 26.74 21.92
CA LYS A 1089 -26.62 26.85 23.38
C LYS A 1089 -26.64 28.29 23.90
N SER A 1090 -27.19 29.21 23.10
CA SER A 1090 -27.24 30.65 23.38
C SER A 1090 -25.86 31.32 23.55
N ASP A 1091 -24.80 30.68 23.03
CA ASP A 1091 -23.43 31.20 23.09
C ASP A 1091 -23.11 32.01 21.82
N ARG A 1092 -23.04 33.34 21.99
CA ARG A 1092 -22.75 34.27 20.89
C ARG A 1092 -21.37 34.04 20.28
N ALA A 1093 -20.38 33.61 21.08
CA ALA A 1093 -19.03 33.38 20.59
C ALA A 1093 -18.98 32.14 19.67
N ARG A 1094 -19.81 31.14 19.95
CA ARG A 1094 -19.94 29.94 19.10
C ARG A 1094 -20.65 30.22 17.78
N LEU A 1095 -21.62 31.13 17.77
CA LEU A 1095 -22.27 31.57 16.53
C LEU A 1095 -21.32 32.46 15.72
N ALA A 1096 -20.61 33.38 16.36
CA ALA A 1096 -19.74 34.36 15.69
C ALA A 1096 -18.54 33.73 14.93
N GLY A 1097 -17.91 34.55 14.09
CA GLY A 1097 -16.66 34.19 13.41
C GLY A 1097 -16.81 33.07 12.39
N ARG A 1098 -16.10 31.96 12.59
CA ARG A 1098 -15.98 30.87 11.59
C ARG A 1098 -17.30 30.13 11.35
N GLN A 1099 -18.08 29.85 12.39
CA GLN A 1099 -19.32 29.07 12.26
C GLN A 1099 -20.40 29.83 11.47
N LEU A 1100 -20.62 31.11 11.77
CA LEU A 1100 -21.52 31.95 10.97
C LEU A 1100 -21.05 32.05 9.51
N ASN A 1101 -19.74 32.13 9.25
CA ASN A 1101 -19.23 32.14 7.88
C ASN A 1101 -19.52 30.83 7.13
N LEU A 1102 -19.43 29.67 7.78
CA LEU A 1102 -19.81 28.38 7.17
C LEU A 1102 -21.30 28.34 6.84
N ILE A 1103 -22.17 28.81 7.75
CA ILE A 1103 -23.62 28.90 7.49
C ILE A 1103 -23.89 29.83 6.31
N ARG A 1104 -23.26 31.01 6.28
CA ARG A 1104 -23.38 31.98 5.20
C ARG A 1104 -22.95 31.40 3.86
N ASP A 1105 -21.77 30.81 3.80
CA ASP A 1105 -21.23 30.23 2.56
C ASP A 1105 -22.17 29.13 2.03
N THR A 1106 -22.64 28.26 2.91
CA THR A 1106 -23.59 27.19 2.56
C THR A 1106 -24.94 27.74 2.06
N CYS A 1107 -25.51 28.74 2.75
CA CYS A 1107 -26.76 29.39 2.35
C CYS A 1107 -26.65 30.11 1.00
N GLU A 1108 -25.50 30.72 0.69
CA GLU A 1108 -25.25 31.33 -0.62
C GLU A 1108 -25.39 30.29 -1.73
N PHE A 1109 -24.73 29.15 -1.57
CA PHE A 1109 -24.70 28.11 -2.60
C PHE A 1109 -26.05 27.39 -2.77
N PHE A 1110 -26.78 27.11 -1.68
CA PHE A 1110 -28.15 26.61 -1.77
C PHE A 1110 -29.06 27.56 -2.54
N TYR A 1111 -29.01 28.86 -2.22
CA TYR A 1111 -29.83 29.86 -2.89
C TYR A 1111 -29.54 29.91 -4.39
N ARG A 1112 -28.27 29.81 -4.79
CA ARG A 1112 -27.86 29.83 -6.19
C ARG A 1112 -28.37 28.60 -6.97
N LEU A 1113 -28.27 27.40 -6.41
CA LEU A 1113 -28.80 26.18 -7.03
C LEU A 1113 -30.30 26.25 -7.24
N GLU A 1114 -31.01 26.72 -6.22
CA GLU A 1114 -32.45 26.86 -6.26
C GLU A 1114 -32.92 27.92 -7.25
N MET A 1115 -32.18 29.04 -7.38
CA MET A 1115 -32.42 30.01 -8.45
C MET A 1115 -32.22 29.40 -9.84
N ASP A 1116 -31.20 28.57 -10.01
CA ASP A 1116 -30.93 27.90 -11.29
C ASP A 1116 -32.07 26.93 -11.65
N LYS A 1117 -32.57 26.17 -10.67
CA LYS A 1117 -33.74 25.29 -10.80
C LYS A 1117 -35.00 26.07 -11.24
N GLU A 1118 -35.29 27.22 -10.59
CA GLU A 1118 -36.40 28.09 -10.99
C GLU A 1118 -36.23 28.62 -12.43
N ARG A 1119 -35.00 28.96 -12.85
CA ARG A 1119 -34.72 29.45 -14.22
C ARG A 1119 -34.96 28.37 -15.27
N ARG A 1120 -34.48 27.15 -15.03
CA ARG A 1120 -34.71 26.00 -15.93
C ARG A 1120 -36.20 25.71 -16.07
N GLN A 1121 -36.96 25.73 -14.97
CA GLN A 1121 -38.42 25.54 -15.00
C GLN A 1121 -39.15 26.61 -15.83
N ARG A 1122 -38.70 27.88 -15.77
CA ARG A 1122 -39.28 28.97 -16.58
C ARG A 1122 -38.93 28.90 -18.06
N GLN A 1123 -37.78 28.31 -18.41
CA GLN A 1123 -37.39 28.10 -19.82
C GLN A 1123 -38.12 26.93 -20.48
N VAL A 1124 -38.57 25.94 -19.70
CA VAL A 1124 -39.31 24.77 -20.18
C VAL A 1124 -40.82 25.03 -20.36
N GLN A 1125 -41.38 26.05 -19.69
CA GLN A 1125 -42.75 26.51 -19.95
C GLN A 1125 -42.76 27.41 -21.19
N PRO A 1126 -43.48 27.06 -22.29
CA PRO A 1126 -43.71 27.99 -23.38
C PRO A 1126 -44.43 29.23 -22.87
N LEU A 1127 -44.02 30.40 -23.37
CA LEU A 1127 -44.79 31.64 -23.21
C LEU A 1127 -46.18 31.44 -23.82
N ASP A 1128 -47.17 31.09 -22.98
CA ASP A 1128 -48.57 31.26 -23.31
C ASP A 1128 -48.85 32.77 -23.35
N THR A 1129 -48.71 33.34 -24.54
CA THR A 1129 -49.15 34.70 -24.85
C THR A 1129 -50.68 34.73 -24.87
N SER A 1130 -51.30 34.88 -23.70
CA SER A 1130 -52.64 35.46 -23.56
C SER A 1130 -52.90 36.01 -22.16
N ASN A 1131 -52.32 37.17 -21.86
CA ASN A 1131 -53.11 38.36 -21.53
C ASN A 1131 -52.18 39.54 -21.27
N SER A 1132 -52.17 40.44 -22.26
CA SER A 1132 -51.72 41.81 -22.12
C SER A 1132 -52.62 42.57 -21.15
N SER A 1133 -52.07 43.00 -20.03
CA SER A 1133 -52.42 44.30 -19.46
C SER A 1133 -51.17 44.89 -18.81
N SER A 1134 -50.45 45.63 -19.66
CA SER A 1134 -49.69 46.85 -19.38
C SER A 1134 -49.47 47.22 -17.91
N GLU A 1135 -48.20 47.20 -17.48
CA GLU A 1135 -47.44 48.32 -16.89
C GLU A 1135 -46.25 47.76 -16.10
N GLU A 1136 -45.12 47.53 -16.78
CA GLU A 1136 -43.80 47.40 -16.14
C GLU A 1136 -42.74 48.01 -17.06
N GLU A 1137 -42.67 49.35 -17.07
CA GLU A 1137 -41.39 50.06 -17.16
C GLU A 1137 -41.09 50.64 -15.76
N GLU A 1138 -40.21 49.98 -15.00
CA GLU A 1138 -39.18 50.51 -14.07
C GLU A 1138 -38.66 49.48 -13.04
#